data_AF-A0AAE3YPF2-F1
#
_entry.id   AF-A0AAE3YPF2-F1
#
_cell.length_a   1.000
_cell.length_b   1.000
_cell.length_c   1.000
_cell.angle_alpha   90.00
_cell.angle_beta   90.00
_cell.angle_gamma   90.00
#
_symmetry.space_group_name_H-M   'P 1'
#
loop_
_entity.id
_entity.type
_entity.pdbx_description
1 polymer ?
#
loop_
_entity_poly.entity_id
_entity_poly.type
_entity_poly.pdbx_seq_one_letter_code
_entity_poly.pdbx_strand_id
1 'polypeptide(L)'
;MDLYDRIRDTMRHPPDRPRVFEECACALLRAVYPGLSAVSGGHDFGRDADIYFPLNAEDLSARGRLMATIGDPVPNVRGSLARMAEEGLQVDLVVVASLREINAQKRRTLTRLCADRGIPEPHIFDGTWFAEQLVNNALWRERLLDVRGDLSALTERPSQSFAVADLIGRQAEVEQLRDMIARARDIILIGVAGVGKTRLLASLGGGVTFLEPAAAASLADDLRVMRPSAVVVDDGHACLNVLAALIAARHQLGQTFSIIVSTWPSKSDDLQRTIAHAEPITLAPLPRPDIDDIIQYLGITGHLARTVVLDQAEGRPGWAIILANLLIKGESDAVVSGSALVDSAIRFVHETATTEIEPDVLACIAAVGYVTAAPLETMATFIGIPLGQLTAVVHRLARNGLLEETRDGWQLLPALRAPLVAHRFFSQRPERQWSTIQKAFPRRDHDFARVALDVALSTGSSSARNAVESFIQTLPDPSEWSRETVHTICEYARLDESAAGYAVAQAKQLLNSPREPIPVHGVMLDPARDDAVTLLESAVRSWVTSESIAALLDLAHDTPYGHRHASQDPLYVLTDLANRIHPDIGTNLEVRRRLLTGTLRWLAGRRTEQSWVQSAEVLSAVFAVNGRAAWQDPGRPGQATLADRVEPADHLEELVRLWEQVARALRSANGLDGAPCPAEALVTLTDLAGSWLRLGEGLSPGGARVTDQQRLAGHRGGTAMIESLREAVQAAPGVALHANRMLNELRRRGRSDEPRPALFSVDTDLVDLVGQRDPYLDGDIDTVMQAQSTALRNLAVRIVGMGPQAGCARAVVLAKYSRHAVQHDPTILLADVMRPLLIDPPAWCQAAVAHQHAPLVTASLRRCLDDGLALPDETVMTVILGDDALRRAAITAVLPLPEITPLGAQILQSLHDSDDWILDQLIFNAASDASRHHLLSHSDDAVAGRAALAFDIGYGRGTNQGPFLPARWMPRWREAFLRLRCEYINNDFQRYRAAETLGYLAEQDPDMAEQWFTRRIEDSSADRYAQFEPRGSQRHLRLLPQTHRERLARRCGDSRWISRGWLTYLTAYDRELATRLLSDDAISTKNLIDALAGCQDEAVESLGPILLARGITPEDIAQVIASPRTGTFLVDHGAATHRHLIEFFAHLQERVPALESIAIAGKQQQQRLLAAAEAAEEEERRHGWR
;
A
#
# COMPACT_ATOMS: atom_id res chain seq x y z
N MET A 1 6.10 -9.66 -52.28
CA MET A 1 4.64 -9.63 -52.02
C MET A 1 4.25 -11.02 -51.53
N ASP A 2 3.71 -11.14 -50.32
CA ASP A 2 3.31 -12.43 -49.75
C ASP A 2 2.30 -13.15 -50.66
N LEU A 3 2.28 -14.48 -50.63
CA LEU A 3 1.41 -15.31 -51.45
C LEU A 3 -0.07 -14.97 -51.24
N TYR A 4 -0.48 -14.67 -50.00
CA TYR A 4 -1.84 -14.21 -49.70
C TYR A 4 -2.16 -12.87 -50.39
N ASP A 5 -1.23 -11.92 -50.38
CA ASP A 5 -1.40 -10.62 -51.04
C ASP A 5 -1.42 -10.76 -52.57
N ARG A 6 -0.60 -11.64 -53.15
CA ARG A 6 -0.64 -11.99 -54.58
C ARG A 6 -1.98 -12.59 -54.99
N ILE A 7 -2.52 -13.48 -54.17
CA ILE A 7 -3.85 -14.08 -54.36
C ILE A 7 -4.93 -12.99 -54.32
N ARG A 8 -4.91 -12.13 -53.29
CA ARG A 8 -5.90 -11.05 -53.14
C ARG A 8 -5.84 -10.03 -54.27
N ASP A 9 -4.64 -9.63 -54.69
CA ASP A 9 -4.47 -8.67 -55.79
C ASP A 9 -5.00 -9.24 -57.10
N THR A 10 -4.71 -10.51 -57.39
CA THR A 10 -5.25 -11.21 -58.55
C THR A 10 -6.78 -11.38 -58.47
N MET A 11 -7.34 -11.62 -57.28
CA MET A 11 -8.79 -11.73 -57.07
C MET A 11 -9.54 -10.41 -57.22
N ARG A 12 -8.88 -9.24 -57.12
CA ARG A 12 -9.50 -7.94 -57.43
C ARG A 12 -9.82 -7.80 -58.92
N HIS A 13 -9.03 -8.46 -59.77
CA HIS A 13 -9.20 -8.50 -61.23
C HIS A 13 -9.14 -9.96 -61.71
N PRO A 14 -10.13 -10.78 -61.30
CA PRO A 14 -10.01 -12.21 -61.48
C PRO A 14 -10.05 -12.58 -62.96
N PRO A 15 -9.29 -13.60 -63.38
CA PRO A 15 -9.39 -14.14 -64.74
C PRO A 15 -10.85 -14.51 -65.04
N ASP A 16 -11.35 -14.21 -66.23
CA ASP A 16 -12.72 -14.51 -66.65
C ASP A 16 -12.93 -16.02 -66.86
N ARG A 17 -13.03 -16.75 -65.74
CA ARG A 17 -13.12 -18.22 -65.66
C ARG A 17 -14.26 -18.65 -64.72
N PRO A 18 -15.52 -18.24 -64.96
CA PRO A 18 -16.64 -18.48 -64.05
C PRO A 18 -16.86 -19.98 -63.75
N ARG A 19 -16.76 -20.84 -64.76
CA ARG A 19 -16.87 -22.31 -64.58
C ARG A 19 -15.79 -22.90 -63.68
N VAL A 20 -14.57 -22.38 -63.75
CA VAL A 20 -13.47 -22.84 -62.89
C VAL A 20 -13.70 -22.37 -61.45
N PHE A 21 -14.31 -21.20 -61.26
CA PHE A 21 -14.71 -20.74 -59.94
C PHE A 21 -15.85 -21.57 -59.37
N GLU A 22 -16.87 -21.93 -60.15
CA GLU A 22 -17.96 -22.82 -59.73
C GLU A 22 -17.41 -24.19 -59.25
N GLU A 23 -16.52 -24.80 -60.02
CA GLU A 23 -15.83 -26.04 -59.63
C GLU A 23 -15.02 -25.87 -58.33
N CYS A 24 -14.29 -24.76 -58.21
CA CYS A 24 -13.49 -24.44 -57.03
C CYS A 24 -14.37 -24.23 -55.79
N ALA A 25 -15.45 -23.45 -55.92
CA ALA A 25 -16.41 -23.19 -54.85
C ALA A 25 -17.08 -24.49 -54.39
N CYS A 26 -17.53 -25.34 -55.32
CA CYS A 26 -18.08 -26.66 -54.99
C CYS A 26 -17.06 -27.55 -54.28
N ALA A 27 -15.81 -27.58 -54.74
CA ALA A 27 -14.76 -28.40 -54.16
C ALA A 27 -14.38 -27.96 -52.74
N LEU A 28 -14.22 -26.66 -52.51
CA LEU A 28 -13.85 -26.11 -51.20
C LEU A 28 -15.01 -26.16 -50.21
N LEU A 29 -16.24 -25.84 -50.65
CA LEU A 29 -17.41 -25.84 -49.77
C LEU A 29 -17.91 -27.24 -49.42
N ARG A 30 -17.50 -28.31 -50.12
CA ARG A 30 -17.77 -29.70 -49.69
C ARG A 30 -17.21 -30.03 -48.31
N ALA A 31 -16.10 -29.40 -47.91
CA ALA A 31 -15.56 -29.57 -46.56
C ALA A 31 -16.46 -28.95 -45.48
N VAL A 32 -17.20 -27.90 -45.83
CA VAL A 32 -18.16 -27.21 -44.94
C VAL A 32 -19.54 -27.88 -45.00
N TYR A 33 -19.94 -28.37 -46.18
CA TYR A 33 -21.21 -29.05 -46.44
C TYR A 33 -20.93 -30.42 -47.09
N PRO A 34 -20.78 -31.49 -46.29
CA PRO A 34 -20.46 -32.82 -46.82
C PRO A 34 -21.49 -33.36 -47.83
N GLY A 35 -22.76 -32.93 -47.72
CA GLY A 35 -23.83 -33.29 -48.65
C GLY A 35 -23.94 -32.39 -49.89
N LEU A 36 -22.91 -31.60 -50.22
CA LEU A 36 -22.91 -30.73 -51.40
C LEU A 36 -22.60 -31.50 -52.69
N SER A 37 -23.57 -31.49 -53.60
CA SER A 37 -23.48 -32.12 -54.93
C SER A 37 -23.63 -31.07 -56.03
N ALA A 38 -22.64 -30.99 -56.92
CA ALA A 38 -22.65 -30.04 -58.03
C ALA A 38 -23.71 -30.44 -59.08
N VAL A 39 -24.41 -29.45 -59.63
CA VAL A 39 -25.40 -29.68 -60.70
C VAL A 39 -24.65 -29.69 -62.03
N SER A 40 -24.43 -30.89 -62.59
CA SER A 40 -23.72 -31.05 -63.87
C SER A 40 -24.71 -31.38 -64.99
N GLY A 41 -24.81 -30.48 -65.98
CA GLY A 41 -25.59 -30.68 -67.21
C GLY A 41 -26.76 -29.71 -67.39
N GLY A 42 -26.53 -28.63 -68.14
CA GLY A 42 -27.49 -27.89 -68.98
C GLY A 42 -28.70 -27.17 -68.36
N HIS A 43 -29.20 -27.58 -67.19
CA HIS A 43 -30.40 -27.02 -66.56
C HIS A 43 -30.16 -26.81 -65.05
N ASP A 44 -29.34 -25.82 -64.73
CA ASP A 44 -29.02 -25.41 -63.36
C ASP A 44 -30.19 -24.69 -62.64
N PHE A 45 -31.19 -24.22 -63.38
CA PHE A 45 -32.30 -23.40 -62.88
C PHE A 45 -31.85 -22.26 -61.95
N GLY A 46 -30.62 -21.75 -62.15
CA GLY A 46 -30.01 -20.69 -61.35
C GLY A 46 -29.21 -21.13 -60.11
N ARG A 47 -28.84 -22.40 -59.94
CA ARG A 47 -27.98 -22.86 -58.82
C ARG A 47 -26.80 -23.71 -59.29
N ASP A 48 -25.65 -23.58 -58.64
CA ASP A 48 -24.42 -24.28 -59.03
C ASP A 48 -24.27 -25.63 -58.32
N ALA A 49 -24.82 -25.74 -57.11
CA ALA A 49 -24.87 -26.99 -56.37
C ALA A 49 -26.10 -27.11 -55.48
N ASP A 50 -26.47 -28.35 -55.20
CA ASP A 50 -27.46 -28.74 -54.22
C ASP A 50 -26.79 -29.21 -52.94
N ILE A 51 -27.27 -28.72 -51.81
CA ILE A 51 -26.79 -29.13 -50.49
C ILE A 51 -27.88 -29.97 -49.84
N TYR A 52 -27.57 -31.26 -49.67
CA TYR A 52 -28.42 -32.21 -48.98
C TYR A 52 -28.00 -32.27 -47.51
N PHE A 53 -28.89 -31.85 -46.61
CA PHE A 53 -28.62 -31.88 -45.18
C PHE A 53 -29.17 -33.18 -44.56
N PRO A 54 -28.44 -33.78 -43.61
CA PRO A 54 -29.03 -34.42 -42.45
C PRO A 54 -28.76 -33.52 -41.24
N LEU A 55 -29.41 -32.35 -41.15
CA LEU A 55 -29.13 -31.37 -40.08
C LEU A 55 -30.08 -31.47 -38.87
N ASN A 56 -31.22 -32.17 -38.98
CA ASN A 56 -32.11 -32.51 -37.86
C ASN A 56 -32.92 -33.76 -38.21
N ALA A 57 -33.29 -34.58 -37.22
CA ALA A 57 -34.04 -35.83 -37.42
C ALA A 57 -35.50 -35.65 -37.90
N GLU A 58 -36.00 -34.41 -37.96
CA GLU A 58 -37.43 -34.11 -38.20
C GLU A 58 -37.78 -33.70 -39.63
N ASP A 59 -36.83 -33.31 -40.49
CA ASP A 59 -37.14 -33.02 -41.91
C ASP A 59 -35.99 -33.42 -42.87
N LEU A 60 -36.13 -34.61 -43.47
CA LEU A 60 -35.19 -35.16 -44.46
C LEU A 60 -35.32 -34.52 -45.86
N SER A 61 -36.30 -33.62 -46.05
CA SER A 61 -36.60 -33.00 -47.34
C SER A 61 -35.91 -31.65 -47.56
N ALA A 62 -35.34 -31.03 -46.51
CA ALA A 62 -34.68 -29.73 -46.60
C ALA A 62 -33.52 -29.71 -47.62
N ARG A 63 -33.41 -28.61 -48.39
CA ARG A 63 -32.41 -28.42 -49.43
C ARG A 63 -31.77 -27.03 -49.39
N GLY A 64 -30.45 -27.00 -49.34
CA GLY A 64 -29.67 -25.79 -49.56
C GLY A 64 -29.30 -25.61 -51.04
N ARG A 65 -29.14 -24.37 -51.48
CA ARG A 65 -28.79 -24.01 -52.86
C ARG A 65 -27.54 -23.12 -52.87
N LEU A 66 -26.50 -23.56 -53.58
CA LEU A 66 -25.27 -22.78 -53.79
C LEU A 66 -25.40 -21.91 -55.03
N MET A 67 -24.96 -20.66 -54.91
CA MET A 67 -24.79 -19.70 -56.01
C MET A 67 -23.37 -19.14 -55.99
N ALA A 68 -22.55 -19.56 -56.94
CA ALA A 68 -21.18 -19.13 -57.14
C ALA A 68 -21.13 -18.06 -58.24
N THR A 69 -20.44 -16.95 -57.99
CA THR A 69 -20.20 -15.93 -59.01
C THR A 69 -18.86 -15.20 -58.85
N ILE A 70 -18.26 -14.85 -59.99
CA ILE A 70 -17.13 -13.92 -60.08
C ILE A 70 -17.59 -12.45 -60.26
N GLY A 71 -18.89 -12.23 -60.48
CA GLY A 71 -19.53 -10.94 -60.71
C GLY A 71 -20.16 -10.33 -59.44
N ASP A 72 -21.23 -9.55 -59.59
CA ASP A 72 -21.97 -9.03 -58.43
C ASP A 72 -22.93 -10.10 -57.88
N PRO A 73 -22.80 -10.52 -56.61
CA PRO A 73 -23.65 -11.55 -56.02
C PRO A 73 -25.11 -11.14 -55.87
N VAL A 74 -25.43 -9.84 -55.77
CA VAL A 74 -26.82 -9.38 -55.56
C VAL A 74 -27.73 -9.67 -56.77
N PRO A 75 -27.41 -9.25 -58.00
CA PRO A 75 -28.21 -9.60 -59.17
C PRO A 75 -28.21 -11.11 -59.46
N ASN A 76 -27.10 -11.81 -59.17
CA ASN A 76 -27.02 -13.26 -59.33
C ASN A 76 -28.05 -13.98 -58.44
N VAL A 77 -27.99 -13.74 -57.13
CA VAL A 77 -28.91 -14.35 -56.16
C VAL A 77 -30.37 -13.98 -56.43
N ARG A 78 -30.64 -12.72 -56.80
CA ARG A 78 -31.99 -12.27 -57.16
C ARG A 78 -32.55 -13.03 -58.37
N GLY A 79 -31.76 -13.16 -59.43
CA GLY A 79 -32.14 -13.88 -60.65
C GLY A 79 -32.33 -15.36 -60.40
N SER A 80 -31.40 -15.97 -59.67
CA SER A 80 -31.45 -17.39 -59.27
C SER A 80 -32.68 -17.73 -58.45
N LEU A 81 -33.01 -16.93 -57.43
CA LEU A 81 -34.20 -17.15 -56.60
C LEU A 81 -35.51 -16.93 -57.37
N ALA A 82 -35.54 -15.98 -58.32
CA ALA A 82 -36.71 -15.79 -59.18
C ALA A 82 -36.93 -17.00 -60.09
N ARG A 83 -35.86 -17.48 -60.75
CA ARG A 83 -35.90 -18.64 -61.63
C ARG A 83 -36.28 -19.92 -60.88
N MET A 84 -35.74 -20.14 -59.69
CA MET A 84 -36.11 -21.31 -58.87
C MET A 84 -37.57 -21.27 -58.42
N ALA A 85 -38.12 -20.09 -58.15
CA ALA A 85 -39.54 -19.93 -57.84
C ALA A 85 -40.43 -20.24 -59.05
N GLU A 86 -40.04 -19.81 -60.25
CA GLU A 86 -40.75 -20.13 -61.51
C GLU A 86 -40.77 -21.65 -61.79
N GLU A 87 -39.68 -22.35 -61.46
CA GLU A 87 -39.51 -23.79 -61.68
C GLU A 87 -40.00 -24.65 -60.49
N GLY A 88 -40.56 -24.03 -59.44
CA GLY A 88 -41.12 -24.72 -58.28
C GLY A 88 -40.09 -25.43 -57.40
N LEU A 89 -38.83 -24.99 -57.40
CA LEU A 89 -37.76 -25.59 -56.60
C LEU A 89 -37.83 -25.13 -55.14
N GLN A 90 -37.80 -26.10 -54.21
CA GLN A 90 -37.71 -25.83 -52.78
C GLN A 90 -36.36 -25.21 -52.42
N VAL A 91 -36.33 -24.17 -51.59
CA VAL A 91 -35.10 -23.50 -51.14
C VAL A 91 -35.21 -23.21 -49.65
N ASP A 92 -34.48 -23.96 -48.83
CA ASP A 92 -34.52 -23.82 -47.36
C ASP A 92 -33.27 -23.12 -46.81
N LEU A 93 -32.17 -23.12 -47.57
CA LEU A 93 -30.95 -22.34 -47.29
C LEU A 93 -30.34 -21.82 -48.58
N VAL A 94 -29.86 -20.57 -48.56
CA VAL A 94 -29.04 -19.99 -49.64
C VAL A 94 -27.60 -19.90 -49.20
N VAL A 95 -26.69 -20.45 -50.01
CA VAL A 95 -25.24 -20.30 -49.84
C VAL A 95 -24.72 -19.49 -51.01
N VAL A 96 -24.01 -18.41 -50.73
CA VAL A 96 -23.45 -17.49 -51.73
C VAL A 96 -21.94 -17.60 -51.70
N ALA A 97 -21.34 -17.99 -52.82
CA ALA A 97 -19.91 -17.97 -53.05
C ALA A 97 -19.55 -16.84 -54.02
N SER A 98 -18.73 -15.89 -53.56
CA SER A 98 -18.29 -14.76 -54.38
C SER A 98 -16.78 -14.66 -54.33
N LEU A 99 -16.14 -14.59 -55.51
CA LEU A 99 -14.70 -14.35 -55.59
C LEU A 99 -14.33 -12.91 -55.20
N ARG A 100 -15.31 -12.00 -55.20
CA ARG A 100 -15.18 -10.60 -54.75
C ARG A 100 -15.54 -10.47 -53.27
N GLU A 101 -14.91 -9.51 -52.60
CA GLU A 101 -15.29 -9.10 -51.23
C GLU A 101 -16.71 -8.49 -51.20
N ILE A 102 -17.49 -8.84 -50.19
CA ILE A 102 -18.86 -8.37 -50.03
C ILE A 102 -18.93 -7.38 -48.86
N ASN A 103 -19.15 -6.11 -49.17
CA ASN A 103 -19.31 -5.08 -48.16
C ASN A 103 -20.63 -5.22 -47.37
N ALA A 104 -20.72 -4.53 -46.23
CA ALA A 104 -21.87 -4.59 -45.32
C ALA A 104 -23.21 -4.22 -46.01
N GLN A 105 -23.22 -3.30 -46.97
CA GLN A 105 -24.43 -2.90 -47.70
C GLN A 105 -24.95 -4.03 -48.61
N LYS A 106 -24.05 -4.72 -49.32
CA LYS A 106 -24.38 -5.88 -50.16
C LYS A 106 -24.84 -7.07 -49.31
N ARG A 107 -24.18 -7.33 -48.18
CA ARG A 107 -24.59 -8.35 -47.20
C ARG A 107 -26.02 -8.14 -46.72
N ARG A 108 -26.37 -6.92 -46.27
CA ARG A 108 -27.74 -6.55 -45.89
C ARG A 108 -28.75 -6.74 -47.01
N THR A 109 -28.36 -6.47 -48.26
CA THR A 109 -29.22 -6.65 -49.43
C THR A 109 -29.49 -8.13 -49.72
N LEU A 110 -28.47 -8.99 -49.60
CA LEU A 110 -28.60 -10.45 -49.76
C LEU A 110 -29.48 -11.05 -48.65
N THR A 111 -29.29 -10.62 -47.40
CA THR A 111 -30.14 -11.04 -46.26
C THR A 111 -31.59 -10.64 -46.50
N ARG A 112 -31.85 -9.42 -46.99
CA ARG A 112 -33.21 -8.97 -47.35
C ARG A 112 -33.83 -9.82 -48.47
N LEU A 113 -33.07 -10.14 -49.52
CA LEU A 113 -33.56 -10.98 -50.63
C LEU A 113 -34.02 -12.38 -50.21
N CYS A 114 -33.39 -12.95 -49.17
CA CYS A 114 -33.75 -14.23 -48.58
C CYS A 114 -34.96 -14.08 -47.64
N ALA A 115 -34.92 -13.08 -46.74
CA ALA A 115 -36.01 -12.79 -45.80
C ALA A 115 -37.34 -12.48 -46.51
N ASP A 116 -37.31 -11.72 -47.62
CA ASP A 116 -38.50 -11.40 -48.44
C ASP A 116 -39.18 -12.67 -49.01
N ARG A 117 -38.50 -13.81 -49.01
CA ARG A 117 -39.00 -15.12 -49.48
C ARG A 117 -39.16 -16.15 -48.35
N GLY A 118 -39.03 -15.73 -47.09
CA GLY A 118 -39.12 -16.63 -45.93
C GLY A 118 -37.93 -17.57 -45.76
N ILE A 119 -36.80 -17.28 -46.42
CA ILE A 119 -35.57 -18.08 -46.31
C ILE A 119 -34.68 -17.46 -45.20
N PRO A 120 -34.02 -18.28 -44.35
CA PRO A 120 -33.07 -17.80 -43.34
C PRO A 120 -31.89 -17.03 -43.95
N GLU A 121 -31.11 -16.35 -43.09
CA GLU A 121 -29.98 -15.53 -43.52
C GLU A 121 -28.98 -16.33 -44.39
N PRO A 122 -28.58 -15.82 -45.56
CA PRO A 122 -27.71 -16.57 -46.46
C PRO A 122 -26.31 -16.74 -45.87
N HIS A 123 -25.74 -17.93 -46.05
CA HIS A 123 -24.35 -18.18 -45.70
C HIS A 123 -23.45 -17.65 -46.81
N ILE A 124 -22.67 -16.62 -46.50
CA ILE A 124 -21.88 -15.88 -47.51
C ILE A 124 -20.40 -16.17 -47.33
N PHE A 125 -19.80 -16.74 -48.37
CA PHE A 125 -18.36 -16.96 -48.51
C PHE A 125 -17.84 -16.03 -49.60
N ASP A 126 -17.13 -14.98 -49.20
CA ASP A 126 -16.66 -13.93 -50.10
C ASP A 126 -15.16 -14.03 -50.41
N GLY A 127 -14.63 -13.05 -51.14
CA GLY A 127 -13.24 -13.04 -51.57
C GLY A 127 -12.22 -13.16 -50.43
N THR A 128 -12.56 -12.74 -49.21
CA THR A 128 -11.65 -12.90 -48.06
C THR A 128 -11.51 -14.37 -47.69
N TRP A 129 -12.64 -15.09 -47.60
CA TRP A 129 -12.65 -16.52 -47.29
C TRP A 129 -11.95 -17.33 -48.39
N PHE A 130 -12.22 -17.03 -49.66
CA PHE A 130 -11.56 -17.72 -50.77
C PHE A 130 -10.06 -17.46 -50.81
N ALA A 131 -9.58 -16.27 -50.46
CA ALA A 131 -8.15 -16.00 -50.37
C ALA A 131 -7.46 -16.89 -49.33
N GLU A 132 -8.08 -17.10 -48.16
CA GLU A 132 -7.56 -17.97 -47.09
C GLU A 132 -7.52 -19.44 -47.52
N GLN A 133 -8.55 -19.91 -48.22
CA GLN A 133 -8.59 -21.30 -48.71
C GLN A 133 -7.58 -21.54 -49.85
N LEU A 134 -7.38 -20.57 -50.73
CA LEU A 134 -6.48 -20.69 -51.89
C LEU A 134 -4.99 -20.63 -51.51
N VAL A 135 -4.63 -20.06 -50.36
CA VAL A 135 -3.26 -20.17 -49.81
C VAL A 135 -2.88 -21.64 -49.64
N ASN A 136 -3.80 -22.45 -49.11
CA ASN A 136 -3.55 -23.85 -48.76
C ASN A 136 -3.88 -24.83 -49.89
N ASN A 137 -4.43 -24.36 -51.01
CA ASN A 137 -4.87 -25.22 -52.11
C ASN A 137 -4.18 -24.87 -53.45
N ALA A 138 -2.96 -25.41 -53.62
CA ALA A 138 -2.09 -25.11 -54.77
C ALA A 138 -2.75 -25.39 -56.13
N LEU A 139 -3.50 -26.50 -56.23
CA LEU A 139 -4.21 -26.89 -57.45
C LEU A 139 -5.24 -25.83 -57.86
N TRP A 140 -6.09 -25.39 -56.93
CA TRP A 140 -7.12 -24.39 -57.24
C TRP A 140 -6.52 -23.00 -57.42
N ARG A 141 -5.51 -22.63 -56.65
CA ARG A 141 -4.80 -21.36 -56.80
C ARG A 141 -4.19 -21.21 -58.20
N GLU A 142 -3.50 -22.22 -58.69
CA GLU A 142 -2.91 -22.19 -60.03
C GLU A 142 -3.99 -22.27 -61.13
N ARG A 143 -4.97 -23.18 -61.01
CA ARG A 143 -6.04 -23.31 -62.02
C ARG A 143 -6.93 -22.07 -62.13
N LEU A 144 -7.27 -21.43 -61.01
CA LEU A 144 -8.20 -20.30 -60.95
C LEU A 144 -7.51 -18.96 -61.17
N LEU A 145 -6.34 -18.75 -60.55
CA LEU A 145 -5.67 -17.45 -60.49
C LEU A 145 -4.32 -17.41 -61.22
N ASP A 146 -3.80 -18.54 -61.70
CA ASP A 146 -2.46 -18.64 -62.32
C ASP A 146 -1.32 -18.20 -61.38
N VAL A 147 -1.55 -18.29 -60.06
CA VAL A 147 -0.57 -17.88 -59.03
C VAL A 147 0.22 -19.10 -58.53
N ARG A 148 1.50 -19.17 -58.91
CA ARG A 148 2.46 -20.15 -58.37
C ARG A 148 2.88 -19.81 -56.94
N GLY A 149 3.11 -20.86 -56.15
CA GLY A 149 3.43 -20.79 -54.71
C GLY A 149 4.88 -20.51 -54.37
N ASP A 150 5.65 -19.83 -55.24
CA ASP A 150 7.04 -19.49 -54.95
C ASP A 150 7.08 -18.48 -53.80
N LEU A 151 7.82 -18.82 -52.74
CA LEU A 151 8.02 -17.97 -51.57
C LEU A 151 9.00 -16.84 -51.91
N SER A 152 8.65 -15.61 -51.56
CA SER A 152 9.59 -14.48 -51.64
C SER A 152 10.63 -14.58 -50.53
N ALA A 153 11.89 -14.33 -50.87
CA ALA A 153 13.00 -14.18 -49.94
C ALA A 153 12.87 -12.92 -49.08
N LEU A 154 12.14 -11.91 -49.55
CA LEU A 154 11.95 -10.64 -48.84
C LEU A 154 10.44 -10.34 -48.64
N THR A 155 10.08 -10.01 -47.40
CA THR A 155 8.70 -9.71 -46.97
C THR A 155 8.63 -8.36 -46.25
N GLU A 156 7.52 -7.65 -46.35
CA GLU A 156 7.35 -6.36 -45.61
C GLU A 156 7.01 -6.57 -44.13
N ARG A 157 6.66 -7.79 -43.75
CA ARG A 157 6.31 -8.19 -42.38
C ARG A 157 7.06 -9.46 -42.00
N PRO A 158 7.44 -9.62 -40.73
CA PRO A 158 8.05 -10.86 -40.27
C PRO A 158 7.06 -12.02 -40.41
N SER A 159 7.57 -13.21 -40.75
CA SER A 159 6.81 -14.46 -40.85
C SER A 159 6.08 -14.85 -39.56
N GLN A 160 6.58 -14.41 -38.40
CA GLN A 160 5.89 -14.49 -37.12
C GLN A 160 5.36 -13.11 -36.73
N SER A 161 4.09 -12.82 -37.04
CA SER A 161 3.41 -11.60 -36.62
C SER A 161 2.38 -11.90 -35.54
N PHE A 162 2.60 -11.38 -34.34
CA PHE A 162 1.56 -11.27 -33.33
C PHE A 162 0.75 -10.00 -33.60
N ALA A 163 -0.55 -10.14 -33.80
CA ALA A 163 -1.44 -9.04 -34.13
C ALA A 163 -1.78 -8.20 -32.88
N VAL A 164 -0.85 -7.47 -32.26
CA VAL A 164 -1.24 -6.47 -31.24
C VAL A 164 -0.28 -5.27 -31.04
N ALA A 165 -0.93 -4.13 -30.72
CA ALA A 165 -0.52 -2.86 -30.09
C ALA A 165 0.52 -1.97 -30.78
N ASP A 166 0.30 -0.66 -30.77
CA ASP A 166 1.30 0.37 -31.07
C ASP A 166 2.60 0.15 -30.27
N LEU A 167 3.74 0.61 -30.79
CA LEU A 167 5.02 0.46 -30.10
C LEU A 167 5.07 1.42 -28.89
N ILE A 168 5.12 0.87 -27.67
CA ILE A 168 5.20 1.63 -26.41
C ILE A 168 6.62 1.51 -25.82
N GLY A 169 7.15 2.61 -25.27
CA GLY A 169 8.40 2.64 -24.51
C GLY A 169 9.71 2.52 -25.31
N ARG A 170 9.67 2.65 -26.65
CA ARG A 170 10.81 2.42 -27.56
C ARG A 170 11.05 3.51 -28.59
N GLN A 171 10.52 4.70 -28.35
CA GLN A 171 10.54 5.81 -29.29
C GLN A 171 11.98 6.26 -29.61
N ALA A 172 12.87 6.29 -28.60
CA ALA A 172 14.26 6.70 -28.76
C ALA A 172 15.05 5.74 -29.67
N GLU A 173 14.89 4.43 -29.47
CA GLU A 173 15.58 3.42 -30.29
C GLU A 173 15.05 3.38 -31.73
N VAL A 174 13.75 3.66 -31.94
CA VAL A 174 13.20 3.83 -33.29
C VAL A 174 13.82 5.02 -34.01
N GLU A 175 13.98 6.17 -33.33
CA GLU A 175 14.62 7.35 -33.89
C GLU A 175 16.10 7.08 -34.23
N GLN A 176 16.82 6.40 -33.33
CA GLN A 176 18.21 5.99 -33.54
C GLN A 176 18.35 5.07 -34.77
N LEU A 177 17.51 4.04 -34.88
CA LEU A 177 17.53 3.13 -36.02
C LEU A 177 17.22 3.84 -37.34
N ARG A 178 16.25 4.76 -37.35
CA ARG A 178 15.91 5.54 -38.56
C ARG A 178 17.06 6.43 -39.02
N ASP A 179 17.75 7.10 -38.10
CA ASP A 179 18.95 7.90 -38.45
C ASP A 179 20.07 7.03 -39.03
N MET A 180 20.29 5.83 -38.48
CA MET A 180 21.31 4.90 -38.97
C MET A 180 20.97 4.30 -40.34
N ILE A 181 19.70 3.96 -40.58
CA ILE A 181 19.21 3.50 -41.88
C ILE A 181 19.37 4.61 -42.94
N ALA A 182 19.07 5.86 -42.58
CA ALA A 182 19.26 7.00 -43.48
C ALA A 182 20.74 7.21 -43.89
N ARG A 183 21.68 6.78 -43.04
CA ARG A 183 23.12 6.81 -43.28
C ARG A 183 23.69 5.53 -43.91
N ALA A 184 22.83 4.58 -44.30
CA ALA A 184 23.20 3.27 -44.86
C ALA A 184 24.20 2.48 -43.98
N ARG A 185 24.05 2.56 -42.65
CA ARG A 185 24.88 1.80 -41.69
C ARG A 185 24.28 0.42 -41.44
N ASP A 186 25.15 -0.59 -41.31
CA ASP A 186 24.75 -1.92 -40.85
C ASP A 186 24.62 -1.92 -39.33
N ILE A 187 23.66 -2.68 -38.81
CA ILE A 187 23.25 -2.64 -37.40
C ILE A 187 23.17 -4.07 -36.83
N ILE A 188 23.71 -4.27 -35.63
CA ILE A 188 23.45 -5.47 -34.82
C ILE A 188 22.56 -5.08 -33.64
N LEU A 189 21.31 -5.55 -33.65
CA LEU A 189 20.36 -5.31 -32.57
C LEU A 189 20.45 -6.44 -31.55
N ILE A 190 21.03 -6.13 -30.38
CA ILE A 190 21.31 -7.08 -29.31
C ILE A 190 20.22 -6.95 -28.24
N GLY A 191 19.64 -8.07 -27.81
CA GLY A 191 18.72 -8.06 -26.67
C GLY A 191 18.28 -9.45 -26.27
N VAL A 192 17.93 -9.65 -25.00
CA VAL A 192 17.45 -10.95 -24.50
C VAL A 192 16.09 -11.33 -25.13
N ALA A 193 15.64 -12.56 -24.93
CA ALA A 193 14.33 -12.99 -25.44
C ALA A 193 13.20 -12.15 -24.82
N GLY A 194 12.18 -11.83 -25.62
CA GLY A 194 11.00 -11.11 -25.14
C GLY A 194 11.13 -9.58 -24.98
N VAL A 195 12.31 -8.97 -25.19
CA VAL A 195 12.47 -7.48 -25.07
C VAL A 195 11.82 -6.66 -26.18
N GLY A 196 11.29 -7.32 -27.22
CA GLY A 196 10.55 -6.66 -28.31
C GLY A 196 11.34 -6.36 -29.59
N LYS A 197 12.50 -7.01 -29.82
CA LYS A 197 13.35 -6.81 -31.04
C LYS A 197 12.54 -6.85 -32.34
N THR A 198 11.84 -7.95 -32.61
CA THR A 198 11.03 -8.14 -33.82
C THR A 198 9.92 -7.10 -33.97
N ARG A 199 9.25 -6.73 -32.86
CA ARG A 199 8.18 -5.70 -32.87
C ARG A 199 8.73 -4.32 -33.20
N LEU A 200 9.86 -3.96 -32.59
CA LEU A 200 10.56 -2.71 -32.83
C LEU A 200 11.01 -2.60 -34.30
N LEU A 201 11.59 -3.66 -34.87
CA LEU A 201 11.95 -3.71 -36.29
C LEU A 201 10.73 -3.61 -37.22
N ALA A 202 9.64 -4.28 -36.89
CA ALA A 202 8.40 -4.20 -37.66
C ALA A 202 7.73 -2.81 -37.63
N SER A 203 8.07 -1.97 -36.65
CA SER A 203 7.52 -0.61 -36.50
C SER A 203 8.23 0.46 -37.34
N LEU A 204 9.40 0.14 -37.93
CA LEU A 204 10.23 1.11 -38.63
C LEU A 204 9.54 1.68 -39.88
N GLY A 205 8.79 0.85 -40.62
CA GLY A 205 8.14 1.21 -41.88
C GLY A 205 9.12 1.65 -42.98
N GLY A 206 8.64 2.28 -44.06
CA GLY A 206 9.50 3.05 -44.97
C GLY A 206 10.49 2.24 -45.82
N GLY A 207 10.09 1.06 -46.32
CA GLY A 207 10.92 0.24 -47.22
C GLY A 207 11.86 -0.75 -46.53
N VAL A 208 11.68 -0.99 -45.23
CA VAL A 208 12.34 -2.06 -44.48
C VAL A 208 11.68 -3.41 -44.80
N THR A 209 12.48 -4.42 -45.15
CA THR A 209 11.98 -5.77 -45.49
C THR A 209 12.68 -6.85 -44.66
N PHE A 210 11.98 -7.91 -44.30
CA PHE A 210 12.48 -9.07 -43.58
C PHE A 210 12.96 -10.15 -44.54
N LEU A 211 14.07 -10.81 -44.20
CA LEU A 211 14.63 -11.93 -44.94
C LEU A 211 14.00 -13.23 -44.46
N GLU A 212 13.42 -13.99 -45.40
CA GLU A 212 12.91 -15.34 -45.17
C GLU A 212 13.99 -16.38 -45.53
N PRO A 213 14.65 -17.02 -44.54
CA PRO A 213 15.78 -17.92 -44.81
C PRO A 213 15.40 -19.11 -45.70
N ALA A 214 14.17 -19.59 -45.59
CA ALA A 214 13.65 -20.70 -46.38
C ALA A 214 13.54 -20.40 -47.88
N ALA A 215 13.50 -19.11 -48.27
CA ALA A 215 13.36 -18.66 -49.64
C ALA A 215 14.62 -17.97 -50.18
N ALA A 216 15.78 -18.15 -49.52
CA ALA A 216 17.04 -17.48 -49.88
C ALA A 216 17.48 -17.66 -51.34
N ALA A 217 17.02 -18.71 -52.03
CA ALA A 217 17.28 -18.93 -53.45
C ALA A 217 16.78 -17.79 -54.37
N SER A 218 15.71 -17.09 -53.97
CA SER A 218 15.10 -15.98 -54.73
C SER A 218 15.63 -14.61 -54.32
N LEU A 219 16.60 -14.55 -53.39
CA LEU A 219 17.08 -13.31 -52.77
C LEU A 219 17.58 -12.26 -53.77
N ALA A 220 18.35 -12.67 -54.78
CA ALA A 220 18.93 -11.75 -55.73
C ALA A 220 17.87 -11.06 -56.61
N ASP A 221 16.80 -11.76 -56.97
CA ASP A 221 15.72 -11.22 -57.79
C ASP A 221 14.80 -10.33 -56.96
N ASP A 222 14.47 -10.74 -55.74
CA ASP A 222 13.65 -9.94 -54.83
C ASP A 222 14.34 -8.62 -54.44
N LEU A 223 15.66 -8.63 -54.22
CA LEU A 223 16.45 -7.41 -53.99
C LEU A 223 16.39 -6.43 -55.18
N ARG A 224 16.38 -6.92 -56.42
CA ARG A 224 16.29 -6.06 -57.62
C ARG A 224 14.92 -5.43 -57.76
N VAL A 225 13.88 -6.19 -57.45
CA VAL A 225 12.48 -5.77 -57.58
C VAL A 225 12.10 -4.80 -56.47
N MET A 226 12.36 -5.15 -55.20
CA MET A 226 11.86 -4.39 -54.05
C MET A 226 12.74 -3.19 -53.68
N ARG A 227 14.05 -3.25 -53.93
CA ARG A 227 15.02 -2.17 -53.59
C ARG A 227 14.82 -1.61 -52.17
N PRO A 228 14.95 -2.45 -51.14
CA PRO A 228 14.66 -2.05 -49.77
C PRO A 228 15.62 -0.95 -49.28
N SER A 229 15.17 -0.14 -48.33
CA SER A 229 16.03 0.81 -47.59
C SER A 229 16.88 0.09 -46.54
N ALA A 230 16.31 -0.97 -45.94
CA ALA A 230 17.03 -1.90 -45.08
C ALA A 230 16.49 -3.33 -45.20
N VAL A 231 17.36 -4.32 -45.00
CA VAL A 231 17.02 -5.73 -44.92
C VAL A 231 17.26 -6.23 -43.50
N VAL A 232 16.19 -6.72 -42.86
CA VAL A 232 16.22 -7.30 -41.52
C VAL A 232 16.47 -8.80 -41.62
N VAL A 233 17.45 -9.28 -40.88
CA VAL A 233 17.68 -10.71 -40.62
C VAL A 233 17.36 -10.96 -39.16
N ASP A 234 16.15 -11.45 -38.89
CA ASP A 234 15.70 -11.75 -37.54
C ASP A 234 16.37 -13.04 -37.05
N ASP A 235 16.83 -13.03 -35.80
CA ASP A 235 17.62 -14.09 -35.17
C ASP A 235 18.79 -14.57 -36.06
N GLY A 236 19.56 -13.62 -36.62
CA GLY A 236 20.59 -13.93 -37.62
C GLY A 236 21.71 -14.85 -37.15
N HIS A 237 21.86 -15.05 -35.84
CA HIS A 237 22.74 -16.08 -35.28
C HIS A 237 22.36 -17.51 -35.70
N ALA A 238 21.09 -17.78 -35.99
CA ALA A 238 20.60 -19.06 -36.49
C ALA A 238 20.86 -19.25 -37.99
N CYS A 239 21.15 -18.17 -38.73
CA CYS A 239 21.17 -18.15 -40.20
C CYS A 239 22.43 -17.49 -40.79
N LEU A 240 23.60 -17.69 -40.16
CA LEU A 240 24.87 -17.07 -40.59
C LEU A 240 25.22 -17.28 -42.07
N ASN A 241 24.94 -18.46 -42.62
CA ASN A 241 25.20 -18.78 -44.02
C ASN A 241 24.33 -17.92 -44.97
N VAL A 242 23.08 -17.71 -44.60
CA VAL A 242 22.13 -16.89 -45.38
C VAL A 242 22.48 -15.40 -45.26
N LEU A 243 22.93 -14.97 -44.09
CA LEU A 243 23.45 -13.62 -43.87
C LEU A 243 24.67 -13.34 -44.76
N ALA A 244 25.62 -14.29 -44.84
CA ALA A 244 26.77 -14.19 -45.74
C ALA A 244 26.35 -14.08 -47.21
N ALA A 245 25.31 -14.83 -47.62
CA ALA A 245 24.74 -14.73 -48.96
C ALA A 245 24.09 -13.36 -49.24
N LEU A 246 23.39 -12.77 -48.26
CA LEU A 246 22.84 -11.41 -48.37
C LEU A 246 23.93 -10.36 -48.56
N ILE A 247 25.00 -10.43 -47.77
CA ILE A 247 26.15 -9.52 -47.87
C ILE A 247 26.79 -9.63 -49.26
N ALA A 248 27.01 -10.87 -49.73
CA ALA A 248 27.54 -11.12 -51.07
C ALA A 248 26.61 -10.58 -52.18
N ALA A 249 25.29 -10.80 -52.06
CA ALA A 249 24.31 -10.30 -53.01
C ALA A 249 24.27 -8.77 -53.05
N ARG A 250 24.32 -8.08 -51.90
CA ARG A 250 24.41 -6.60 -51.83
C ARG A 250 25.62 -6.07 -52.61
N HIS A 251 26.78 -6.68 -52.42
CA HIS A 251 28.01 -6.30 -53.13
C HIS A 251 27.94 -6.60 -54.63
N GLN A 252 27.45 -7.77 -55.04
CA GLN A 252 27.34 -8.16 -56.45
C GLN A 252 26.32 -7.31 -57.21
N LEU A 253 25.23 -6.90 -56.56
CA LEU A 253 24.17 -6.08 -57.15
C LEU A 253 24.44 -4.57 -57.07
N GLY A 254 25.49 -4.15 -56.35
CA GLY A 254 25.85 -2.73 -56.18
C GLY A 254 24.79 -1.90 -55.44
N GLN A 255 24.05 -2.50 -54.50
CA GLN A 255 23.01 -1.82 -53.74
C GLN A 255 23.54 -1.24 -52.42
N THR A 256 22.90 -0.19 -51.89
CA THR A 256 23.36 0.59 -50.72
C THR A 256 22.41 0.50 -49.52
N PHE A 257 21.64 -0.58 -49.38
CA PHE A 257 20.73 -0.75 -48.25
C PHE A 257 21.47 -1.16 -46.96
N SER A 258 20.90 -0.78 -45.81
CA SER A 258 21.37 -1.21 -44.48
C SER A 258 21.00 -2.67 -44.19
N ILE A 259 21.91 -3.44 -43.61
CA ILE A 259 21.59 -4.76 -43.05
C ILE A 259 21.38 -4.62 -41.55
N ILE A 260 20.21 -5.03 -41.05
CA ILE A 260 19.88 -5.03 -39.63
C ILE A 260 19.78 -6.48 -39.17
N VAL A 261 20.59 -6.90 -38.22
CA VAL A 261 20.58 -8.27 -37.73
C VAL A 261 20.20 -8.28 -36.26
N SER A 262 19.12 -8.97 -35.88
CA SER A 262 18.79 -9.17 -34.48
C SER A 262 19.50 -10.39 -33.91
N THR A 263 19.93 -10.32 -32.66
CA THR A 263 20.62 -11.43 -31.99
C THR A 263 20.49 -11.39 -30.48
N TRP A 264 20.93 -12.47 -29.85
CA TRP A 264 21.04 -12.59 -28.40
C TRP A 264 22.45 -12.18 -27.94
N PRO A 265 22.60 -11.68 -26.70
CA PRO A 265 23.88 -11.17 -26.22
C PRO A 265 25.02 -12.20 -26.28
N SER A 266 24.75 -13.48 -26.04
CA SER A 266 25.79 -14.53 -26.11
C SER A 266 26.28 -14.85 -27.53
N LYS A 267 25.57 -14.38 -28.57
CA LYS A 267 25.85 -14.66 -29.98
C LYS A 267 26.25 -13.41 -30.78
N SER A 268 26.43 -12.27 -30.11
CA SER A 268 26.82 -11.02 -30.77
C SER A 268 28.20 -11.12 -31.44
N ASP A 269 29.16 -11.76 -30.78
CA ASP A 269 30.55 -11.85 -31.26
C ASP A 269 30.65 -12.59 -32.60
N ASP A 270 29.84 -13.65 -32.79
CA ASP A 270 29.82 -14.42 -34.03
C ASP A 270 29.27 -13.60 -35.21
N LEU A 271 28.30 -12.73 -34.94
CA LEU A 271 27.75 -11.80 -35.94
C LEU A 271 28.69 -10.65 -36.22
N GLN A 272 29.39 -10.13 -35.21
CA GLN A 272 30.34 -9.04 -35.38
C GLN A 272 31.56 -9.46 -36.20
N ARG A 273 31.93 -10.75 -36.17
CA ARG A 273 32.91 -11.33 -37.13
C ARG A 273 32.37 -11.42 -38.55
N THR A 274 31.05 -11.62 -38.71
CA THR A 274 30.40 -11.77 -40.02
C THR A 274 30.13 -10.41 -40.68
N ILE A 275 29.73 -9.40 -39.90
CA ILE A 275 29.57 -8.00 -40.32
C ILE A 275 30.50 -7.12 -39.49
N ALA A 276 31.74 -6.99 -39.96
CA ALA A 276 32.83 -6.31 -39.22
C ALA A 276 32.62 -4.82 -38.93
N HIS A 277 31.67 -4.16 -39.61
CA HIS A 277 31.42 -2.71 -39.50
C HIS A 277 29.99 -2.38 -39.04
N ALA A 278 29.27 -3.35 -38.49
CA ALA A 278 27.95 -3.06 -37.92
C ALA A 278 28.05 -2.37 -36.56
N GLU A 279 27.18 -1.39 -36.35
CA GLU A 279 27.05 -0.69 -35.08
C GLU A 279 26.11 -1.47 -34.15
N PRO A 280 26.52 -1.77 -32.90
CA PRO A 280 25.69 -2.50 -31.96
C PRO A 280 24.67 -1.57 -31.27
N ILE A 281 23.41 -2.00 -31.20
CA ILE A 281 22.37 -1.37 -30.37
C ILE A 281 21.86 -2.41 -29.39
N THR A 282 22.00 -2.14 -28.08
CA THR A 282 21.54 -3.05 -27.03
C THR A 282 20.18 -2.60 -26.47
N LEU A 283 19.17 -3.47 -26.55
CA LEU A 283 17.86 -3.25 -25.93
C LEU A 283 17.82 -3.81 -24.51
N ALA A 284 17.64 -2.91 -23.54
CA ALA A 284 17.36 -3.25 -22.14
C ALA A 284 15.89 -3.68 -21.95
N PRO A 285 15.49 -4.36 -20.86
CA PRO A 285 14.09 -4.52 -20.47
C PRO A 285 13.34 -3.17 -20.38
N LEU A 286 12.03 -3.18 -20.62
CA LEU A 286 11.20 -1.97 -20.48
C LEU A 286 10.90 -1.67 -19.01
N PRO A 287 10.76 -0.38 -18.65
CA PRO A 287 10.26 0.04 -17.35
C PRO A 287 8.89 -0.59 -17.03
N ARG A 288 8.64 -0.86 -15.74
CA ARG A 288 7.38 -1.45 -15.28
C ARG A 288 6.13 -0.65 -15.71
N PRO A 289 6.10 0.70 -15.67
CA PRO A 289 4.96 1.48 -16.17
C PRO A 289 4.67 1.27 -17.66
N ASP A 290 5.70 1.11 -18.50
CA ASP A 290 5.52 0.92 -19.94
C ASP A 290 4.93 -0.47 -20.25
N ILE A 291 5.34 -1.50 -19.50
CA ILE A 291 4.71 -2.83 -19.58
C ILE A 291 3.25 -2.75 -19.13
N ASP A 292 2.97 -1.98 -18.08
CA ASP A 292 1.63 -1.80 -17.56
C ASP A 292 0.70 -1.12 -18.58
N ASP A 293 1.20 -0.09 -19.28
CA ASP A 293 0.49 0.55 -20.39
C ASP A 293 0.21 -0.45 -21.54
N ILE A 294 1.16 -1.34 -21.84
CA ILE A 294 0.97 -2.41 -22.84
C ILE A 294 -0.16 -3.36 -22.43
N ILE A 295 -0.17 -3.88 -21.20
CA ILE A 295 -1.18 -4.86 -20.76
C ILE A 295 -2.56 -4.22 -20.60
N GLN A 296 -2.63 -2.95 -20.15
CA GLN A 296 -3.88 -2.21 -20.08
C GLN A 296 -4.46 -1.97 -21.49
N TYR A 297 -3.61 -1.68 -22.47
CA TYR A 297 -4.02 -1.57 -23.88
C TYR A 297 -4.61 -2.88 -24.42
N LEU A 298 -4.10 -4.03 -23.96
CA LEU A 298 -4.66 -5.36 -24.29
C LEU A 298 -6.02 -5.64 -23.61
N GLY A 299 -6.48 -4.77 -22.71
CA GLY A 299 -7.74 -4.91 -21.99
C GLY A 299 -7.61 -5.52 -20.58
N ILE A 300 -6.39 -5.71 -20.07
CA ILE A 300 -6.16 -6.20 -18.71
C ILE A 300 -6.20 -5.01 -17.72
N THR A 301 -7.35 -4.78 -17.10
CA THR A 301 -7.55 -3.64 -16.18
C THR A 301 -7.58 -4.02 -14.70
N GLY A 302 -7.73 -5.31 -14.37
CA GLY A 302 -7.78 -5.78 -12.97
C GLY A 302 -6.43 -5.64 -12.27
N HIS A 303 -6.43 -5.19 -11.04
CA HIS A 303 -5.27 -4.98 -10.18
C HIS A 303 -4.45 -6.26 -9.99
N LEU A 304 -5.07 -7.36 -9.58
CA LEU A 304 -4.34 -8.63 -9.39
C LEU A 304 -3.80 -9.18 -10.70
N ALA A 305 -4.60 -9.13 -11.77
CA ALA A 305 -4.19 -9.58 -13.08
C ALA A 305 -2.98 -8.79 -13.61
N ARG A 306 -3.02 -7.45 -13.48
CA ARG A 306 -1.88 -6.57 -13.80
C ARG A 306 -0.66 -6.91 -12.96
N THR A 307 -0.83 -7.07 -11.64
CA THR A 307 0.26 -7.41 -10.70
C THR A 307 0.96 -8.70 -11.11
N VAL A 308 0.20 -9.78 -11.31
CA VAL A 308 0.77 -11.09 -11.70
C VAL A 308 1.50 -11.02 -13.04
N VAL A 309 0.93 -10.32 -14.04
CA VAL A 309 1.59 -10.21 -15.35
C VAL A 309 2.86 -9.37 -15.27
N LEU A 310 2.85 -8.26 -14.54
CA LEU A 310 4.02 -7.38 -14.40
C LEU A 310 5.16 -8.08 -13.65
N ASP A 311 4.84 -8.75 -12.54
CA ASP A 311 5.81 -9.51 -11.73
C ASP A 311 6.41 -10.66 -12.52
N GLN A 312 5.63 -11.30 -13.39
CA GLN A 312 6.13 -12.40 -14.21
C GLN A 312 6.87 -11.95 -15.48
N ALA A 313 6.50 -10.80 -16.05
CA ALA A 313 7.11 -10.31 -17.27
C ALA A 313 8.51 -9.71 -17.04
N GLU A 314 8.83 -9.20 -15.84
CA GLU A 314 10.15 -8.67 -15.48
C GLU A 314 10.73 -7.73 -16.57
N GLY A 315 9.90 -6.77 -17.01
CA GLY A 315 10.27 -5.80 -18.05
C GLY A 315 10.28 -6.35 -19.49
N ARG A 316 9.80 -7.57 -19.75
CA ARG A 316 9.77 -8.17 -21.09
C ARG A 316 8.39 -8.06 -21.73
N PRO A 317 8.18 -7.13 -22.69
CA PRO A 317 6.88 -6.94 -23.32
C PRO A 317 6.37 -8.20 -24.04
N GLY A 318 7.27 -9.01 -24.62
CA GLY A 318 6.87 -10.27 -25.26
C GLY A 318 6.25 -11.26 -24.29
N TRP A 319 6.77 -11.36 -23.06
CA TRP A 319 6.20 -12.21 -22.02
C TRP A 319 4.89 -11.63 -21.50
N ALA A 320 4.84 -10.31 -21.26
CA ALA A 320 3.61 -9.63 -20.85
C ALA A 320 2.45 -9.85 -21.83
N ILE A 321 2.71 -9.75 -23.14
CA ILE A 321 1.71 -9.99 -24.19
C ILE A 321 1.25 -11.45 -24.21
N ILE A 322 2.16 -12.42 -24.04
CA ILE A 322 1.80 -13.85 -23.97
C ILE A 322 0.89 -14.08 -22.77
N LEU A 323 1.29 -13.62 -21.58
CA LEU A 323 0.52 -13.79 -20.34
C LEU A 323 -0.85 -13.10 -20.42
N ALA A 324 -0.91 -11.87 -20.92
CA ALA A 324 -2.17 -11.14 -21.11
C ALA A 324 -3.11 -11.88 -22.08
N ASN A 325 -2.60 -12.41 -23.19
CA ASN A 325 -3.41 -13.20 -24.12
C ASN A 325 -3.94 -14.50 -23.50
N LEU A 326 -3.18 -15.15 -22.62
CA LEU A 326 -3.64 -16.35 -21.90
C LEU A 326 -4.76 -15.99 -20.91
N LEU A 327 -4.64 -14.87 -20.20
CA LEU A 327 -5.73 -14.35 -19.36
C LEU A 327 -7.00 -14.07 -20.18
N ILE A 328 -6.88 -13.44 -21.34
CA ILE A 328 -8.01 -13.14 -22.24
C ILE A 328 -8.69 -14.43 -22.74
N LYS A 329 -7.92 -15.50 -22.96
CA LYS A 329 -8.43 -16.82 -23.37
C LYS A 329 -9.04 -17.63 -22.22
N GLY A 330 -8.97 -17.14 -20.99
CA GLY A 330 -9.46 -17.85 -19.81
C GLY A 330 -8.49 -18.91 -19.25
N GLU A 331 -7.22 -18.88 -19.64
CA GLU A 331 -6.17 -19.79 -19.16
C GLU A 331 -5.46 -19.21 -17.91
N SER A 332 -6.24 -18.71 -16.94
CA SER A 332 -5.74 -18.00 -15.76
C SER A 332 -4.82 -18.85 -14.87
N ASP A 333 -5.11 -20.14 -14.74
CA ASP A 333 -4.33 -21.04 -13.87
C ASP A 333 -2.89 -21.20 -14.38
N ALA A 334 -2.69 -21.24 -15.70
CA ALA A 334 -1.36 -21.33 -16.31
C ALA A 334 -0.53 -20.04 -16.11
N VAL A 335 -1.21 -18.89 -16.03
CA VAL A 335 -0.59 -17.59 -15.75
C VAL A 335 -0.25 -17.50 -14.26
N VAL A 336 -1.21 -17.73 -13.36
CA VAL A 336 -0.98 -17.63 -11.90
C VAL A 336 0.08 -18.62 -11.43
N SER A 337 0.05 -19.86 -11.94
CA SER A 337 1.05 -20.87 -11.61
C SER A 337 2.41 -20.65 -12.25
N GLY A 338 2.54 -19.71 -13.20
CA GLY A 338 3.75 -19.45 -13.97
C GLY A 338 4.11 -20.56 -14.98
N SER A 339 3.32 -21.62 -15.12
CA SER A 339 3.60 -22.73 -16.04
C SER A 339 3.67 -22.27 -17.50
N ALA A 340 2.92 -21.24 -17.86
CA ALA A 340 2.95 -20.63 -19.18
C ALA A 340 4.35 -20.13 -19.60
N LEU A 341 5.12 -19.61 -18.64
CA LEU A 341 6.48 -19.14 -18.90
C LEU A 341 7.51 -20.28 -18.92
N VAL A 342 7.26 -21.38 -18.21
CA VAL A 342 8.18 -22.54 -18.16
C VAL A 342 8.36 -23.12 -19.55
N ASP A 343 7.28 -23.38 -20.28
CA ASP A 343 7.38 -23.96 -21.62
C ASP A 343 8.15 -23.05 -22.58
N SER A 344 7.98 -21.73 -22.42
CA SER A 344 8.69 -20.72 -23.19
C SER A 344 10.17 -20.64 -22.80
N ALA A 345 10.48 -20.72 -21.51
CA ALA A 345 11.84 -20.70 -20.98
C ALA A 345 12.60 -21.99 -21.33
N ILE A 346 11.98 -23.16 -21.21
CA ILE A 346 12.56 -24.46 -21.57
C ILE A 346 12.81 -24.53 -23.07
N ARG A 347 11.85 -24.07 -23.90
CA ARG A 347 12.07 -23.98 -25.36
C ARG A 347 13.26 -23.09 -25.68
N PHE A 348 13.33 -21.91 -25.06
CA PHE A 348 14.47 -21.00 -25.22
C PHE A 348 15.80 -21.63 -24.77
N VAL A 349 15.79 -22.40 -23.67
CA VAL A 349 16.97 -23.15 -23.24
C VAL A 349 17.35 -24.18 -24.30
N HIS A 350 16.42 -24.96 -24.84
CA HIS A 350 16.73 -25.93 -25.90
C HIS A 350 17.28 -25.29 -27.19
N GLU A 351 16.82 -24.10 -27.56
CA GLU A 351 17.31 -23.37 -28.74
C GLU A 351 18.72 -22.75 -28.51
N THR A 352 19.04 -22.38 -27.27
CA THR A 352 20.36 -21.84 -26.89
C THR A 352 21.37 -22.91 -26.49
N ALA A 353 20.88 -24.07 -26.06
CA ALA A 353 21.64 -25.11 -25.41
C ALA A 353 22.54 -25.87 -26.38
N THR A 354 23.71 -26.22 -25.87
CA THR A 354 24.59 -27.17 -26.57
C THR A 354 24.42 -28.60 -26.05
N THR A 355 23.74 -28.78 -24.91
CA THR A 355 23.58 -30.05 -24.20
C THR A 355 22.20 -30.16 -23.51
N GLU A 356 21.78 -31.36 -23.10
CA GLU A 356 20.54 -31.52 -22.31
C GLU A 356 20.68 -31.10 -20.82
N ILE A 357 21.85 -30.59 -20.42
CA ILE A 357 22.18 -30.33 -19.00
C ILE A 357 21.71 -28.94 -18.54
N GLU A 358 21.55 -28.00 -19.47
CA GLU A 358 21.20 -26.60 -19.18
C GLU A 358 19.84 -26.42 -18.43
N PRO A 359 18.74 -27.12 -18.78
CA PRO A 359 17.49 -27.07 -18.00
C PRO A 359 17.64 -27.60 -16.57
N ASP A 360 18.46 -28.64 -16.40
CA ASP A 360 18.72 -29.26 -15.09
C ASP A 360 19.52 -28.32 -14.17
N VAL A 361 20.48 -27.59 -14.74
CA VAL A 361 21.23 -26.53 -14.04
C VAL A 361 20.28 -25.42 -13.58
N LEU A 362 19.39 -24.94 -14.45
CA LEU A 362 18.41 -23.90 -14.08
C LEU A 362 17.49 -24.36 -12.95
N ALA A 363 16.96 -25.58 -13.02
CA ALA A 363 16.11 -26.12 -11.97
C ALA A 363 16.86 -26.28 -10.63
N CYS A 364 18.14 -26.70 -10.66
CA CYS A 364 18.97 -26.79 -9.47
C CYS A 364 19.27 -25.41 -8.87
N ILE A 365 19.58 -24.40 -9.70
CA ILE A 365 19.76 -23.02 -9.24
C ILE A 365 18.45 -22.47 -8.67
N ALA A 366 17.31 -22.72 -9.31
CA ALA A 366 16.00 -22.33 -8.81
C ALA A 366 15.69 -22.89 -7.41
N ALA A 367 16.01 -24.18 -7.21
CA ALA A 367 15.84 -24.89 -5.95
C ALA A 367 16.76 -24.39 -4.84
N VAL A 368 18.03 -24.10 -5.16
CA VAL A 368 19.02 -23.59 -4.21
C VAL A 368 18.83 -22.09 -3.95
N GLY A 369 18.20 -21.38 -4.88
CA GLY A 369 17.98 -19.94 -4.86
C GLY A 369 19.20 -19.16 -5.34
N TYR A 370 19.96 -18.61 -4.39
CA TYR A 370 21.15 -17.83 -4.69
C TYR A 370 22.41 -18.71 -4.66
N VAL A 371 23.19 -18.65 -5.73
CA VAL A 371 24.37 -19.50 -5.96
C VAL A 371 25.62 -18.63 -6.13
N THR A 372 26.58 -18.81 -5.23
CA THR A 372 27.94 -18.25 -5.33
C THR A 372 28.93 -19.35 -5.72
N ALA A 373 30.24 -19.07 -5.71
CA ALA A 373 31.27 -20.05 -6.08
C ALA A 373 31.17 -21.38 -5.29
N ALA A 374 31.03 -21.33 -3.96
CA ALA A 374 31.00 -22.54 -3.13
C ALA A 374 29.75 -23.43 -3.35
N PRO A 375 28.52 -22.89 -3.40
CA PRO A 375 27.36 -23.69 -3.81
C PRO A 375 27.47 -24.22 -5.24
N LEU A 376 28.15 -23.50 -6.16
CA LEU A 376 28.37 -23.96 -7.53
C LEU A 376 29.29 -25.19 -7.60
N GLU A 377 30.33 -25.27 -6.78
CA GLU A 377 31.19 -26.47 -6.63
C GLU A 377 30.40 -27.69 -6.17
N THR A 378 29.54 -27.48 -5.17
CA THR A 378 28.65 -28.54 -4.65
C THR A 378 27.66 -28.98 -5.73
N MET A 379 27.11 -28.02 -6.48
CA MET A 379 26.17 -28.28 -7.58
C MET A 379 26.83 -29.02 -8.76
N ALA A 380 28.08 -28.70 -9.11
CA ALA A 380 28.84 -29.41 -10.14
C ALA A 380 28.97 -30.90 -9.80
N THR A 381 29.28 -31.20 -8.53
CA THR A 381 29.36 -32.56 -8.00
C THR A 381 28.00 -33.27 -8.03
N PHE A 382 26.92 -32.56 -7.67
CA PHE A 382 25.56 -33.10 -7.67
C PHE A 382 25.02 -33.41 -9.07
N ILE A 383 25.25 -32.51 -10.03
CA ILE A 383 24.82 -32.67 -11.43
C ILE A 383 25.70 -33.71 -12.15
N GLY A 384 26.97 -33.83 -11.75
CA GLY A 384 27.93 -34.78 -12.31
C GLY A 384 28.75 -34.23 -13.47
N ILE A 385 29.03 -32.91 -13.49
CA ILE A 385 29.85 -32.25 -14.51
C ILE A 385 31.03 -31.49 -13.90
N PRO A 386 32.13 -31.28 -14.64
CA PRO A 386 33.25 -30.46 -14.17
C PRO A 386 32.83 -29.02 -13.86
N LEU A 387 33.36 -28.42 -12.79
CA LEU A 387 33.04 -27.05 -12.37
C LEU A 387 33.20 -26.03 -13.50
N GLY A 388 34.31 -26.10 -14.26
CA GLY A 388 34.54 -25.18 -15.38
C GLY A 388 33.46 -25.27 -16.47
N GLN A 389 32.87 -26.45 -16.68
CA GLN A 389 31.75 -26.62 -17.61
C GLN A 389 30.46 -26.02 -17.03
N LEU A 390 30.19 -26.23 -15.73
CA LEU A 390 29.03 -25.63 -15.06
C LEU A 390 29.12 -24.10 -15.06
N THR A 391 30.26 -23.52 -14.71
CA THR A 391 30.48 -22.06 -14.74
C THR A 391 30.26 -21.48 -16.14
N ALA A 392 30.73 -22.18 -17.18
CA ALA A 392 30.48 -21.76 -18.57
C ALA A 392 28.98 -21.80 -18.94
N VAL A 393 28.24 -22.80 -18.46
CA VAL A 393 26.78 -22.89 -18.63
C VAL A 393 26.07 -21.75 -17.90
N VAL A 394 26.42 -21.48 -16.64
CA VAL A 394 25.82 -20.41 -15.84
C VAL A 394 26.04 -19.03 -16.47
N HIS A 395 27.27 -18.70 -16.89
CA HIS A 395 27.53 -17.43 -17.57
C HIS A 395 26.76 -17.31 -18.90
N ARG A 396 26.56 -18.42 -19.63
CA ARG A 396 25.77 -18.43 -20.86
C ARG A 396 24.31 -18.13 -20.57
N LEU A 397 23.73 -18.78 -19.55
CA LEU A 397 22.35 -18.58 -19.11
C LEU A 397 22.12 -17.15 -18.57
N ALA A 398 23.12 -16.58 -17.87
CA ALA A 398 23.11 -15.20 -17.41
C ALA A 398 23.15 -14.20 -18.57
N ARG A 399 24.07 -14.38 -19.53
CA ARG A 399 24.13 -13.54 -20.76
C ARG A 399 22.85 -13.60 -21.59
N ASN A 400 22.14 -14.72 -21.53
CA ASN A 400 20.87 -14.93 -22.22
C ASN A 400 19.65 -14.39 -21.44
N GLY A 401 19.88 -13.90 -20.21
CA GLY A 401 18.86 -13.26 -19.38
C GLY A 401 17.96 -14.23 -18.63
N LEU A 402 18.29 -15.51 -18.47
CA LEU A 402 17.50 -16.38 -17.58
C LEU A 402 17.99 -16.29 -16.13
N LEU A 403 19.30 -16.05 -15.96
CA LEU A 403 19.91 -15.78 -14.67
C LEU A 403 20.28 -14.31 -14.58
N GLU A 404 20.14 -13.77 -13.38
CA GLU A 404 20.68 -12.48 -13.00
C GLU A 404 22.06 -12.69 -12.37
N GLU A 405 23.05 -11.95 -12.85
CA GLU A 405 24.40 -11.94 -12.31
C GLU A 405 24.54 -10.77 -11.34
N THR A 406 24.73 -11.07 -10.06
CA THR A 406 25.03 -10.08 -9.03
C THR A 406 26.55 -9.92 -8.91
N ARG A 407 27.01 -9.02 -8.03
CA ARG A 407 28.47 -8.85 -7.79
C ARG A 407 29.15 -10.14 -7.33
N ASP A 408 28.44 -11.01 -6.60
CA ASP A 408 29.02 -12.15 -5.89
C ASP A 408 28.45 -13.51 -6.31
N GLY A 409 27.48 -13.57 -7.24
CA GLY A 409 26.82 -14.82 -7.62
C GLY A 409 25.72 -14.68 -8.66
N TRP A 410 24.87 -15.71 -8.73
CA TRP A 410 23.77 -15.82 -9.70
C TRP A 410 22.47 -16.25 -9.03
N GLN A 411 21.36 -15.73 -9.55
CA GLN A 411 20.01 -16.16 -9.18
C GLN A 411 19.11 -16.26 -10.41
N LEU A 412 18.09 -17.11 -10.35
CA LEU A 412 17.06 -17.19 -11.39
C LEU A 412 16.02 -16.08 -11.19
N LEU A 413 15.47 -15.57 -12.30
CA LEU A 413 14.31 -14.67 -12.27
C LEU A 413 13.20 -15.23 -11.35
N PRO A 414 12.67 -14.45 -10.37
CA PRO A 414 11.72 -14.92 -9.38
C PRO A 414 10.52 -15.67 -9.99
N ALA A 415 9.96 -15.11 -11.07
CA ALA A 415 8.82 -15.66 -11.80
C ALA A 415 9.00 -17.09 -12.32
N LEU A 416 10.25 -17.53 -12.58
CA LEU A 416 10.55 -18.84 -13.13
C LEU A 416 10.93 -19.87 -12.05
N ARG A 417 11.14 -19.45 -10.80
CA ARG A 417 11.68 -20.33 -9.73
C ARG A 417 10.74 -21.46 -9.37
N ALA A 418 9.58 -21.15 -8.81
CA ALA A 418 8.62 -22.17 -8.40
C ALA A 418 8.16 -23.04 -9.58
N PRO A 419 7.83 -22.50 -10.77
CA PRO A 419 7.39 -23.31 -11.90
C PRO A 419 8.45 -24.31 -12.41
N LEU A 420 9.73 -23.92 -12.49
CA LEU A 420 10.82 -24.83 -12.89
C LEU A 420 11.09 -25.91 -11.85
N VAL A 421 11.07 -25.56 -10.57
CA VAL A 421 11.22 -26.53 -9.48
C VAL A 421 10.06 -27.52 -9.48
N ALA A 422 8.83 -27.03 -9.68
CA ALA A 422 7.64 -27.86 -9.81
C ALA A 422 7.78 -28.87 -10.95
N HIS A 423 8.17 -28.41 -12.13
CA HIS A 423 8.33 -29.25 -13.32
C HIS A 423 9.39 -30.35 -13.11
N ARG A 424 10.54 -30.02 -12.49
CA ARG A 424 11.68 -30.93 -12.38
C ARG A 424 11.60 -31.90 -11.19
N PHE A 425 11.19 -31.39 -10.02
CA PHE A 425 11.26 -32.13 -8.75
C PHE A 425 9.91 -32.60 -8.22
N PHE A 426 8.80 -31.99 -8.63
CA PHE A 426 7.47 -32.24 -8.06
C PHE A 426 6.38 -32.56 -9.11
N SER A 427 6.77 -32.86 -10.35
CA SER A 427 5.86 -33.36 -11.37
C SER A 427 5.43 -34.80 -11.09
N GLN A 428 4.43 -35.32 -11.82
CA GLN A 428 3.95 -36.69 -11.63
C GLN A 428 5.05 -37.75 -11.82
N ARG A 429 6.06 -37.44 -12.64
CA ARG A 429 7.27 -38.25 -12.85
C ARG A 429 8.48 -37.32 -12.73
N PRO A 430 8.94 -37.04 -11.50
CA PRO A 430 10.02 -36.10 -11.29
C PRO A 430 11.31 -36.66 -11.89
N GLU A 431 12.04 -35.82 -12.60
CA GLU A 431 13.33 -36.19 -13.20
C GLU A 431 14.43 -36.30 -12.13
N ARG A 432 14.28 -35.58 -11.02
CA ARG A 432 15.14 -35.68 -9.84
C ARG A 432 14.31 -35.75 -8.56
N GLN A 433 14.78 -36.52 -7.58
CA GLN A 433 14.15 -36.58 -6.27
C GLN A 433 14.56 -35.36 -5.42
N TRP A 434 13.57 -34.65 -4.87
CA TRP A 434 13.79 -33.48 -3.99
C TRP A 434 14.75 -33.77 -2.80
N SER A 435 14.63 -34.95 -2.19
CA SER A 435 15.48 -35.32 -1.05
C SER A 435 16.97 -35.42 -1.39
N THR A 436 17.34 -35.62 -2.66
CA THR A 436 18.75 -35.74 -3.07
C THR A 436 19.44 -34.37 -3.10
N ILE A 437 18.77 -33.31 -3.53
CA ILE A 437 19.34 -31.96 -3.53
C ILE A 437 19.40 -31.40 -2.11
N GLN A 438 18.42 -31.71 -1.25
CA GLN A 438 18.48 -31.35 0.18
C GLN A 438 19.71 -31.96 0.87
N LYS A 439 20.00 -33.24 0.61
CA LYS A 439 21.21 -33.92 1.14
C LYS A 439 22.51 -33.32 0.62
N ALA A 440 22.52 -32.79 -0.60
CA ALA A 440 23.69 -32.10 -1.15
C ALA A 440 23.94 -30.75 -0.46
N PHE A 441 22.90 -30.11 0.11
CA PHE A 441 22.97 -28.80 0.76
C PHE A 441 22.34 -28.81 2.18
N PRO A 442 22.91 -29.56 3.15
CA PRO A 442 22.28 -29.89 4.44
C PRO A 442 22.17 -28.73 5.47
N ARG A 443 22.46 -27.49 5.06
CA ARG A 443 22.33 -26.28 5.92
C ARG A 443 21.34 -25.26 5.35
N ARG A 444 20.52 -25.68 4.39
CA ARG A 444 19.58 -24.82 3.65
C ARG A 444 18.13 -25.28 3.82
N ASP A 445 17.80 -25.94 4.93
CA ASP A 445 16.48 -26.56 5.12
C ASP A 445 15.34 -25.53 5.06
N HIS A 446 15.51 -24.34 5.67
CA HIS A 446 14.55 -23.23 5.57
C HIS A 446 14.38 -22.71 4.13
N ASP A 447 15.48 -22.56 3.38
CA ASP A 447 15.41 -22.13 1.98
C ASP A 447 14.65 -23.15 1.12
N PHE A 448 14.92 -24.44 1.32
CA PHE A 448 14.20 -25.50 0.61
C PHE A 448 12.73 -25.59 1.02
N ALA A 449 12.41 -25.40 2.30
CA ALA A 449 11.03 -25.36 2.77
C ALA A 449 10.28 -24.19 2.12
N ARG A 450 10.89 -22.99 2.05
CA ARG A 450 10.32 -21.83 1.37
C ARG A 450 10.10 -22.08 -0.13
N VAL A 451 11.09 -22.64 -0.83
CA VAL A 451 10.92 -22.96 -2.26
C VAL A 451 9.80 -24.01 -2.48
N ALA A 452 9.73 -25.04 -1.64
CA ALA A 452 8.65 -26.03 -1.73
C ALA A 452 7.27 -25.43 -1.39
N LEU A 453 7.22 -24.46 -0.47
CA LEU A 453 6.02 -23.65 -0.18
C LEU A 453 5.59 -22.83 -1.39
N ASP A 454 6.52 -22.09 -2.01
CA ASP A 454 6.25 -21.30 -3.21
C ASP A 454 5.70 -22.18 -4.34
N VAL A 455 6.25 -23.38 -4.51
CA VAL A 455 5.75 -24.40 -5.46
C VAL A 455 4.34 -24.86 -5.10
N ALA A 456 4.09 -25.17 -3.83
CA ALA A 456 2.78 -25.62 -3.38
C ALA A 456 1.71 -24.53 -3.56
N LEU A 457 2.03 -23.27 -3.25
CA LEU A 457 1.15 -22.11 -3.41
C LEU A 457 0.86 -21.78 -4.88
N SER A 458 1.87 -21.82 -5.75
CA SER A 458 1.72 -21.47 -7.16
C SER A 458 1.08 -22.58 -8.00
N THR A 459 1.43 -23.85 -7.75
CA THR A 459 1.03 -24.97 -8.63
C THR A 459 0.01 -25.93 -8.01
N GLY A 460 -0.26 -25.84 -6.71
CA GLY A 460 -1.09 -26.80 -6.00
C GLY A 460 -0.48 -28.20 -5.87
N SER A 461 0.84 -28.36 -6.08
CA SER A 461 1.50 -29.68 -6.05
C SER A 461 1.43 -30.32 -4.66
N SER A 462 0.72 -31.46 -4.56
CA SER A 462 0.65 -32.26 -3.33
C SER A 462 2.01 -32.82 -2.92
N SER A 463 2.91 -33.10 -3.87
CA SER A 463 4.25 -33.59 -3.54
C SER A 463 5.12 -32.51 -2.91
N ALA A 464 4.98 -31.25 -3.36
CA ALA A 464 5.67 -30.12 -2.75
C ALA A 464 5.13 -29.85 -1.35
N ARG A 465 3.80 -29.89 -1.18
CA ARG A 465 3.15 -29.80 0.13
C ARG A 465 3.71 -30.84 1.12
N ASN A 466 3.78 -32.10 0.72
CA ASN A 466 4.30 -33.17 1.58
C ASN A 466 5.76 -32.92 2.00
N ALA A 467 6.58 -32.29 1.15
CA ALA A 467 7.95 -31.92 1.48
C ALA A 467 8.00 -30.82 2.55
N VAL A 468 7.10 -29.82 2.46
CA VAL A 468 6.95 -28.78 3.48
C VAL A 468 6.46 -29.37 4.80
N GLU A 469 5.43 -30.23 4.78
CA GLU A 469 4.92 -30.89 5.98
C GLU A 469 5.98 -31.76 6.66
N SER A 470 6.84 -32.42 5.88
CA SER A 470 7.97 -33.18 6.41
C SER A 470 8.97 -32.29 7.15
N PHE A 471 9.23 -31.07 6.66
CA PHE A 471 10.05 -30.09 7.36
C PHE A 471 9.36 -29.59 8.64
N ILE A 472 8.07 -29.25 8.58
CA ILE A 472 7.30 -28.79 9.74
C ILE A 472 7.29 -29.83 10.87
N GLN A 473 7.20 -31.12 10.54
CA GLN A 473 7.28 -32.21 11.52
C GLN A 473 8.63 -32.33 12.24
N THR A 474 9.70 -31.73 11.71
CA THR A 474 11.03 -31.71 12.33
C THR A 474 11.29 -30.48 13.19
N LEU A 475 10.38 -29.50 13.20
CA LEU A 475 10.55 -28.27 13.97
C LEU A 475 10.53 -28.53 15.49
N PRO A 476 11.34 -27.79 16.27
CA PRO A 476 11.31 -27.84 17.72
C PRO A 476 10.05 -27.16 18.28
N ASP A 477 9.96 -27.06 19.62
CA ASP A 477 8.89 -26.33 20.27
C ASP A 477 8.83 -24.87 19.77
N PRO A 478 7.63 -24.28 19.61
CA PRO A 478 7.47 -22.90 19.14
C PRO A 478 8.28 -21.87 19.91
N SER A 479 8.52 -22.08 21.21
CA SER A 479 9.34 -21.17 22.03
C SER A 479 10.81 -21.10 21.60
N GLU A 480 11.29 -22.07 20.82
CA GLU A 480 12.65 -22.13 20.27
C GLU A 480 12.72 -21.69 18.80
N TRP A 481 11.61 -21.25 18.21
CA TRP A 481 11.56 -20.87 16.81
C TRP A 481 12.35 -19.58 16.54
N SER A 482 13.08 -19.59 15.43
CA SER A 482 13.64 -18.36 14.87
C SER A 482 12.54 -17.57 14.15
N ARG A 483 12.79 -16.28 13.91
CA ARG A 483 11.91 -15.44 13.07
C ARG A 483 11.71 -16.03 11.66
N GLU A 484 12.72 -16.72 11.13
CA GLU A 484 12.62 -17.41 9.82
C GLU A 484 11.63 -18.57 9.88
N THR A 485 11.61 -19.35 10.96
CA THR A 485 10.60 -20.40 11.18
C THR A 485 9.20 -19.81 11.26
N VAL A 486 9.00 -18.76 12.06
CA VAL A 486 7.71 -18.06 12.19
C VAL A 486 7.21 -17.59 10.83
N HIS A 487 8.07 -16.96 10.03
CA HIS A 487 7.74 -16.52 8.67
C HIS A 487 7.35 -17.70 7.76
N THR A 488 8.09 -18.80 7.82
CA THR A 488 7.80 -20.03 7.05
C THR A 488 6.41 -20.59 7.40
N ILE A 489 6.05 -20.61 8.68
CA ILE A 489 4.71 -21.06 9.13
C ILE A 489 3.62 -20.07 8.73
N CYS A 490 3.90 -18.76 8.71
CA CYS A 490 2.97 -17.76 8.20
C CYS A 490 2.63 -17.98 6.72
N GLU A 491 3.63 -18.29 5.89
CA GLU A 491 3.42 -18.64 4.48
C GLU A 491 2.71 -19.99 4.33
N TYR A 492 3.06 -20.99 5.15
CA TYR A 492 2.35 -22.27 5.19
C TYR A 492 0.86 -22.11 5.48
N ALA A 493 0.48 -21.22 6.41
CA ALA A 493 -0.91 -20.93 6.75
C ALA A 493 -1.75 -20.43 5.56
N ARG A 494 -1.13 -19.97 4.47
CA ARG A 494 -1.82 -19.52 3.26
C ARG A 494 -2.31 -20.68 2.37
N LEU A 495 -1.78 -21.89 2.54
CA LEU A 495 -2.12 -23.03 1.67
C LEU A 495 -3.57 -23.46 1.78
N ASP A 496 -4.05 -23.70 3.00
CA ASP A 496 -5.44 -24.10 3.28
C ASP A 496 -5.83 -23.85 4.74
N GLU A 497 -7.11 -24.10 5.02
CA GLU A 497 -7.69 -23.97 6.35
C GLU A 497 -7.01 -24.87 7.40
N SER A 498 -6.52 -26.05 7.00
CA SER A 498 -5.81 -26.98 7.91
C SER A 498 -4.45 -26.43 8.32
N ALA A 499 -3.70 -25.85 7.38
CA ALA A 499 -2.42 -25.21 7.63
C ALA A 499 -2.57 -23.95 8.49
N ALA A 500 -3.62 -23.16 8.25
CA ALA A 500 -3.99 -22.04 9.13
C ALA A 500 -4.35 -22.52 10.54
N GLY A 501 -5.10 -23.61 10.67
CA GLY A 501 -5.40 -24.25 11.94
C GLY A 501 -4.15 -24.68 12.71
N TYR A 502 -3.14 -25.22 12.02
CA TYR A 502 -1.83 -25.51 12.60
C TYR A 502 -1.16 -24.24 13.15
N ALA A 503 -1.06 -23.17 12.37
CA ALA A 503 -0.46 -21.90 12.83
C ALA A 503 -1.16 -21.33 14.08
N VAL A 504 -2.49 -21.39 14.13
CA VAL A 504 -3.28 -20.99 15.31
C VAL A 504 -2.96 -21.83 16.54
N ALA A 505 -2.81 -23.15 16.38
CA ALA A 505 -2.41 -24.03 17.48
C ALA A 505 -1.02 -23.68 18.03
N GLN A 506 -0.06 -23.39 17.14
CA GLN A 506 1.31 -23.02 17.54
C GLN A 506 1.35 -21.64 18.22
N ALA A 507 0.55 -20.67 17.75
CA ALA A 507 0.40 -19.38 18.41
C ALA A 507 -0.19 -19.52 19.83
N LYS A 508 -1.19 -20.39 20.03
CA LYS A 508 -1.73 -20.68 21.37
C LYS A 508 -0.70 -21.33 22.28
N GLN A 509 0.13 -22.23 21.74
CA GLN A 509 1.22 -22.84 22.50
C GLN A 509 2.25 -21.79 22.94
N LEU A 510 2.68 -20.90 22.04
CA LEU A 510 3.55 -19.76 22.36
C LEU A 510 3.00 -18.89 23.50
N LEU A 511 1.72 -18.52 23.42
CA LEU A 511 1.07 -17.67 24.43
C LEU A 511 0.95 -18.34 25.81
N ASN A 512 0.90 -19.68 25.85
CA ASN A 512 0.80 -20.46 27.08
C ASN A 512 2.17 -20.81 27.69
N SER A 513 3.27 -20.61 26.96
CA SER A 513 4.62 -20.88 27.45
C SER A 513 5.06 -19.86 28.51
N PRO A 514 5.85 -20.25 29.54
CA PRO A 514 6.38 -19.31 30.53
C PRO A 514 7.25 -18.24 29.86
N ARG A 515 7.02 -16.96 30.19
CA ARG A 515 7.73 -15.82 29.57
C ARG A 515 8.01 -14.71 30.57
N GLU A 516 9.21 -14.12 30.49
CA GLU A 516 9.59 -12.90 31.20
C GLU A 516 9.72 -11.76 30.17
N PRO A 517 8.83 -10.74 30.20
CA PRO A 517 8.94 -9.60 29.28
C PRO A 517 10.21 -8.80 29.56
N ILE A 518 10.87 -8.35 28.48
CA ILE A 518 12.18 -7.70 28.54
C ILE A 518 11.97 -6.17 28.58
N PRO A 519 12.44 -5.46 29.62
CA PRO A 519 12.41 -4.00 29.64
C PRO A 519 13.48 -3.44 28.69
N VAL A 520 13.06 -2.75 27.63
CA VAL A 520 13.93 -2.05 26.69
C VAL A 520 13.49 -0.58 26.60
N HIS A 521 14.34 0.36 27.01
CA HIS A 521 14.04 1.81 26.99
C HIS A 521 12.74 2.20 27.74
N GLY A 522 12.40 1.48 28.82
CA GLY A 522 11.16 1.71 29.58
C GLY A 522 9.90 1.09 28.95
N VAL A 523 10.03 0.37 27.84
CA VAL A 523 8.97 -0.40 27.19
C VAL A 523 9.17 -1.89 27.50
N MET A 524 8.10 -2.56 27.92
CA MET A 524 8.11 -4.01 28.10
C MET A 524 7.91 -4.68 26.74
N LEU A 525 8.91 -5.43 26.27
CA LEU A 525 8.88 -6.13 25.00
C LEU A 525 8.66 -7.63 25.23
N ASP A 526 7.69 -8.22 24.52
CA ASP A 526 7.33 -9.65 24.59
C ASP A 526 7.40 -10.27 23.18
N PRO A 527 8.58 -10.78 22.78
CA PRO A 527 8.78 -11.32 21.42
C PRO A 527 7.85 -12.50 21.10
N ALA A 528 7.57 -13.36 22.08
CA ALA A 528 6.73 -14.54 21.89
C ALA A 528 5.27 -14.13 21.62
N ARG A 529 4.80 -13.05 22.25
CA ARG A 529 3.51 -12.45 21.95
C ARG A 529 3.48 -11.89 20.52
N ASP A 530 4.51 -11.16 20.11
CA ASP A 530 4.57 -10.57 18.77
C ASP A 530 4.58 -11.65 17.67
N ASP A 531 5.33 -12.73 17.89
CA ASP A 531 5.35 -13.89 16.98
C ASP A 531 3.99 -14.61 16.95
N ALA A 532 3.32 -14.77 18.10
CA ALA A 532 1.97 -15.33 18.16
C ALA A 532 0.94 -14.46 17.43
N VAL A 533 1.00 -13.14 17.58
CA VAL A 533 0.15 -12.19 16.84
C VAL A 533 0.38 -12.33 15.34
N THR A 534 1.64 -12.41 14.91
CA THR A 534 2.03 -12.54 13.50
C THR A 534 1.45 -13.83 12.88
N LEU A 535 1.54 -14.95 13.60
CA LEU A 535 0.95 -16.24 13.18
C LEU A 535 -0.58 -16.16 13.07
N LEU A 536 -1.24 -15.57 14.07
CA LEU A 536 -2.70 -15.41 14.08
C LEU A 536 -3.18 -14.45 12.98
N GLU A 537 -2.45 -13.36 12.74
CA GLU A 537 -2.73 -12.42 11.67
C GLU A 537 -2.63 -13.09 10.29
N SER A 538 -1.56 -13.85 10.03
CA SER A 538 -1.43 -14.57 8.76
C SER A 538 -2.56 -15.58 8.54
N ALA A 539 -2.90 -16.35 9.58
CA ALA A 539 -3.97 -17.34 9.53
C ALA A 539 -5.35 -16.69 9.29
N VAL A 540 -5.68 -15.62 10.02
CA VAL A 540 -6.99 -14.96 9.90
C VAL A 540 -7.12 -14.23 8.57
N ARG A 541 -6.06 -13.56 8.07
CA ARG A 541 -6.10 -12.85 6.79
C ARG A 541 -6.23 -13.80 5.59
N SER A 542 -5.79 -15.04 5.75
CA SER A 542 -5.84 -16.04 4.67
C SER A 542 -7.18 -16.79 4.63
N TRP A 543 -7.68 -17.26 5.78
CA TRP A 543 -8.83 -18.19 5.82
C TRP A 543 -10.00 -17.78 6.72
N VAL A 544 -9.81 -16.78 7.60
CA VAL A 544 -10.85 -16.25 8.49
C VAL A 544 -11.56 -17.36 9.30
N THR A 545 -10.78 -18.23 9.94
CA THR A 545 -11.31 -19.38 10.70
C THR A 545 -11.90 -18.95 12.05
N SER A 546 -12.84 -19.73 12.59
CA SER A 546 -13.44 -19.41 13.89
C SER A 546 -12.41 -19.44 15.03
N GLU A 547 -11.42 -20.33 14.92
CA GLU A 547 -10.35 -20.54 15.88
C GLU A 547 -9.35 -19.38 15.91
N SER A 548 -9.01 -18.82 14.74
CA SER A 548 -8.12 -17.64 14.63
C SER A 548 -8.80 -16.39 15.17
N ILE A 549 -10.10 -16.19 14.87
CA ILE A 549 -10.90 -15.10 15.44
C ILE A 549 -10.95 -15.21 16.97
N ALA A 550 -11.27 -16.40 17.49
CA ALA A 550 -11.34 -16.62 18.94
C ALA A 550 -9.99 -16.38 19.62
N ALA A 551 -8.88 -16.80 19.01
CA ALA A 551 -7.54 -16.59 19.56
C ALA A 551 -7.14 -15.10 19.60
N LEU A 552 -7.47 -14.32 18.57
CA LEU A 552 -7.24 -12.88 18.55
C LEU A 552 -8.11 -12.15 19.59
N LEU A 553 -9.36 -12.56 19.76
CA LEU A 553 -10.25 -12.02 20.81
C LEU A 553 -9.78 -12.39 22.21
N ASP A 554 -9.28 -13.61 22.42
CA ASP A 554 -8.65 -14.03 23.68
C ASP A 554 -7.42 -13.14 23.99
N LEU A 555 -6.56 -12.91 23.00
CA LEU A 555 -5.39 -12.06 23.18
C LEU A 555 -5.76 -10.60 23.47
N ALA A 556 -6.78 -10.07 22.78
CA ALA A 556 -7.31 -8.74 23.07
C ALA A 556 -7.83 -8.62 24.51
N HIS A 557 -8.48 -9.68 25.02
CA HIS A 557 -9.01 -9.76 26.38
C HIS A 557 -7.90 -9.65 27.44
N ASP A 558 -6.79 -10.31 27.22
CA ASP A 558 -5.67 -10.36 28.16
C ASP A 558 -4.74 -9.14 28.07
N THR A 559 -5.02 -8.19 27.18
CA THR A 559 -4.16 -7.02 26.91
C THR A 559 -4.58 -5.77 27.69
N PRO A 560 -3.69 -5.12 28.46
CA PRO A 560 -3.97 -3.85 29.08
C PRO A 560 -4.30 -2.75 28.05
N TYR A 561 -5.27 -1.88 28.37
CA TYR A 561 -5.83 -0.84 27.50
C TYR A 561 -4.81 0.14 26.86
N GLY A 562 -3.56 0.18 27.31
CA GLY A 562 -2.52 1.13 26.87
C GLY A 562 -1.81 0.80 25.53
N HIS A 563 -1.99 -0.39 24.96
CA HIS A 563 -1.30 -0.81 23.72
C HIS A 563 -2.12 -0.63 22.42
N ARG A 564 -3.30 -0.02 22.49
CA ARG A 564 -4.32 -0.02 21.41
C ARG A 564 -4.01 0.82 20.16
N HIS A 565 -2.78 1.24 19.94
CA HIS A 565 -2.41 2.17 18.85
C HIS A 565 -1.33 1.60 17.90
N ALA A 566 -0.99 0.32 18.04
CA ALA A 566 -0.10 -0.38 17.11
C ALA A 566 -0.92 -1.12 16.03
N SER A 567 -0.39 -1.19 14.80
CA SER A 567 -0.99 -1.96 13.69
C SER A 567 -1.12 -3.47 13.95
N GLN A 568 -0.53 -3.95 15.06
CA GLN A 568 -0.54 -5.34 15.52
C GLN A 568 -1.53 -5.58 16.68
N ASP A 569 -2.37 -4.60 17.05
CA ASP A 569 -3.44 -4.84 18.03
C ASP A 569 -4.42 -5.91 17.49
N PRO A 570 -4.70 -7.01 18.22
CA PRO A 570 -5.61 -8.06 17.77
C PRO A 570 -7.00 -7.56 17.35
N LEU A 571 -7.53 -6.51 18.00
CA LEU A 571 -8.82 -5.92 17.59
C LEU A 571 -8.70 -5.11 16.29
N TYR A 572 -7.57 -4.44 16.10
CA TYR A 572 -7.29 -3.74 14.85
C TYR A 572 -7.22 -4.72 13.68
N VAL A 573 -6.56 -5.88 13.84
CA VAL A 573 -6.49 -6.92 12.80
C VAL A 573 -7.89 -7.39 12.37
N LEU A 574 -8.79 -7.65 13.32
CA LEU A 574 -10.16 -8.10 13.03
C LEU A 574 -11.03 -7.01 12.40
N THR A 575 -10.90 -5.77 12.86
CA THR A 575 -11.68 -4.62 12.35
C THR A 575 -11.18 -4.16 10.98
N ASP A 576 -9.87 -4.19 10.73
CA ASP A 576 -9.24 -3.98 9.42
C ASP A 576 -9.76 -5.01 8.41
N LEU A 577 -9.77 -6.28 8.79
CA LEU A 577 -10.25 -7.36 7.93
C LEU A 577 -11.74 -7.20 7.55
N ALA A 578 -12.59 -6.73 8.47
CA ALA A 578 -14.00 -6.44 8.19
C ALA A 578 -14.19 -5.26 7.22
N ASN A 579 -13.32 -4.25 7.31
CA ASN A 579 -13.41 -3.01 6.52
C ASN A 579 -12.66 -3.06 5.19
N ARG A 580 -11.89 -4.12 4.95
CA ARG A 580 -11.03 -4.27 3.77
C ARG A 580 -11.82 -4.32 2.47
N ILE A 581 -11.50 -3.42 1.55
CA ILE A 581 -11.96 -3.45 0.16
C ILE A 581 -10.88 -4.12 -0.70
N HIS A 582 -11.28 -5.12 -1.48
CA HIS A 582 -10.43 -5.70 -2.50
C HIS A 582 -10.44 -4.82 -3.77
N PRO A 583 -9.29 -4.55 -4.41
CA PRO A 583 -9.21 -3.64 -5.56
C PRO A 583 -10.09 -4.09 -6.75
N ASP A 584 -10.18 -5.41 -6.99
CA ASP A 584 -10.94 -5.96 -8.13
C ASP A 584 -12.41 -6.28 -7.86
N ILE A 585 -12.75 -6.83 -6.69
CA ILE A 585 -14.09 -7.34 -6.38
C ILE A 585 -14.86 -6.47 -5.38
N GLY A 586 -14.23 -5.45 -4.80
CA GLY A 586 -14.84 -4.61 -3.76
C GLY A 586 -14.85 -5.29 -2.39
N THR A 587 -15.87 -5.01 -1.58
CA THR A 587 -16.01 -5.60 -0.24
C THR A 587 -16.41 -7.08 -0.32
N ASN A 588 -15.76 -7.94 0.45
CA ASN A 588 -16.10 -9.37 0.54
C ASN A 588 -17.03 -9.66 1.73
N LEU A 589 -18.31 -9.87 1.48
CA LEU A 589 -19.30 -10.17 2.52
C LEU A 589 -19.07 -11.50 3.25
N GLU A 590 -18.44 -12.49 2.62
CA GLU A 590 -18.20 -13.78 3.26
C GLU A 590 -17.21 -13.65 4.41
N VAL A 591 -16.21 -12.77 4.28
CA VAL A 591 -15.29 -12.42 5.38
C VAL A 591 -16.06 -11.85 6.56
N ARG A 592 -16.96 -10.89 6.31
CA ARG A 592 -17.82 -10.29 7.34
C ARG A 592 -18.75 -11.33 7.99
N ARG A 593 -19.29 -12.27 7.22
CA ARG A 593 -20.14 -13.37 7.74
C ARG A 593 -19.36 -14.33 8.65
N ARG A 594 -18.13 -14.69 8.26
CA ARG A 594 -17.23 -15.53 9.08
C ARG A 594 -16.82 -14.82 10.37
N LEU A 595 -16.46 -13.53 10.28
CA LEU A 595 -16.18 -12.68 11.43
C LEU A 595 -17.39 -12.61 12.38
N LEU A 596 -18.59 -12.30 11.87
CA LEU A 596 -19.82 -12.30 12.66
C LEU A 596 -20.03 -13.61 13.41
N THR A 597 -19.94 -14.73 12.68
CA THR A 597 -20.18 -16.07 13.24
C THR A 597 -19.14 -16.42 14.30
N GLY A 598 -17.86 -16.14 14.04
CA GLY A 598 -16.76 -16.38 14.97
C GLY A 598 -16.87 -15.54 16.24
N THR A 599 -17.11 -14.24 16.11
CA THR A 599 -17.28 -13.31 17.23
C THR A 599 -18.49 -13.68 18.10
N LEU A 600 -19.65 -13.97 17.49
CA LEU A 600 -20.85 -14.36 18.26
C LEU A 600 -20.65 -15.71 18.97
N ARG A 601 -19.96 -16.68 18.33
CA ARG A 601 -19.64 -17.97 18.97
C ARG A 601 -18.70 -17.79 20.15
N TRP A 602 -17.68 -16.95 20.02
CA TRP A 602 -16.75 -16.62 21.10
C TRP A 602 -17.47 -15.94 22.28
N LEU A 603 -18.29 -14.92 21.99
CA LEU A 603 -19.09 -14.22 23.00
C LEU A 603 -20.07 -15.15 23.73
N ALA A 604 -20.67 -16.11 23.02
CA ALA A 604 -21.56 -17.10 23.63
C ALA A 604 -20.83 -17.98 24.67
N GLY A 605 -19.55 -18.29 24.44
CA GLY A 605 -18.70 -19.07 25.35
C GLY A 605 -18.10 -18.27 26.51
N ARG A 606 -18.00 -16.94 26.39
CA ARG A 606 -17.40 -16.04 27.40
C ARG A 606 -18.27 -14.79 27.60
N ARG A 607 -19.20 -14.84 28.55
CA ARG A 607 -20.16 -13.75 28.82
C ARG A 607 -19.68 -12.83 29.95
N THR A 608 -18.60 -12.09 29.69
CA THR A 608 -18.13 -11.01 30.59
C THR A 608 -18.44 -9.63 30.01
N GLU A 609 -18.44 -8.58 30.84
CA GLU A 609 -18.60 -7.20 30.36
C GLU A 609 -17.53 -6.83 29.31
N GLN A 610 -16.27 -7.19 29.56
CA GLN A 610 -15.17 -6.92 28.63
C GLN A 610 -15.31 -7.69 27.31
N SER A 611 -15.79 -8.94 27.34
CA SER A 611 -16.06 -9.72 26.13
C SER A 611 -17.14 -9.06 25.25
N TRP A 612 -18.15 -8.43 25.87
CA TRP A 612 -19.15 -7.65 25.13
C TRP A 612 -18.56 -6.40 24.48
N VAL A 613 -17.73 -5.64 25.20
CA VAL A 613 -17.10 -4.42 24.67
C VAL A 613 -16.25 -4.75 23.44
N GLN A 614 -15.44 -5.80 23.51
CA GLN A 614 -14.59 -6.26 22.41
C GLN A 614 -15.41 -6.79 21.24
N SER A 615 -16.47 -7.54 21.52
CA SER A 615 -17.38 -8.03 20.47
C SER A 615 -18.08 -6.87 19.78
N ALA A 616 -18.54 -5.85 20.51
CA ALA A 616 -19.22 -4.69 19.94
C ALA A 616 -18.32 -3.90 18.98
N GLU A 617 -17.01 -3.81 19.26
CA GLU A 617 -16.03 -3.17 18.37
C GLU A 617 -15.90 -3.94 17.04
N VAL A 618 -15.74 -5.26 17.09
CA VAL A 618 -15.68 -6.10 15.87
C VAL A 618 -17.03 -6.08 15.12
N LEU A 619 -18.16 -6.16 15.83
CA LEU A 619 -19.49 -6.08 15.22
C LEU A 619 -19.72 -4.73 14.53
N SER A 620 -19.25 -3.64 15.12
CA SER A 620 -19.30 -2.31 14.49
C SER A 620 -18.58 -2.28 13.15
N ALA A 621 -17.39 -2.89 13.05
CA ALA A 621 -16.65 -3.01 11.80
C ALA A 621 -17.33 -3.96 10.79
N VAL A 622 -17.86 -5.11 11.24
CA VAL A 622 -18.59 -6.06 10.38
C VAL A 622 -19.80 -5.40 9.72
N PHE A 623 -20.54 -4.58 10.46
CA PHE A 623 -21.75 -3.92 9.97
C PHE A 623 -21.50 -2.49 9.49
N ALA A 624 -20.25 -2.06 9.31
CA ALA A 624 -19.94 -0.73 8.80
C ALA A 624 -20.55 -0.52 7.40
N VAL A 625 -21.13 0.66 7.19
CA VAL A 625 -21.76 1.06 5.91
C VAL A 625 -20.77 1.45 4.82
N ASN A 626 -19.51 1.65 5.20
CA ASN A 626 -18.43 2.02 4.30
C ASN A 626 -17.22 1.09 4.51
N GLY A 627 -16.53 0.81 3.42
CA GLY A 627 -15.22 0.16 3.44
C GLY A 627 -14.11 1.18 3.19
N ARG A 628 -12.93 0.88 3.69
CA ARG A 628 -11.71 1.64 3.39
C ARG A 628 -10.63 0.71 2.90
N ALA A 629 -9.87 1.16 1.93
CA ALA A 629 -8.68 0.47 1.52
C ALA A 629 -7.65 1.41 0.94
N ALA A 630 -6.40 1.00 1.08
CA ALA A 630 -5.27 1.55 0.36
C ALA A 630 -4.62 0.40 -0.39
N TRP A 631 -4.30 0.60 -1.66
CA TRP A 631 -3.45 -0.34 -2.41
C TRP A 631 -2.52 0.43 -3.34
N GLN A 632 -1.33 -0.12 -3.57
CA GLN A 632 -0.38 0.43 -4.53
C GLN A 632 -0.85 0.15 -5.96
N ASP A 633 -0.57 1.07 -6.88
CA ASP A 633 -0.79 0.82 -8.30
C ASP A 633 0.21 -0.23 -8.80
N PRO A 634 -0.23 -1.28 -9.51
CA PRO A 634 0.66 -2.35 -9.97
C PRO A 634 1.77 -1.86 -10.89
N GLY A 635 1.51 -0.87 -11.75
CA GLY A 635 2.49 -0.30 -12.68
C GLY A 635 3.40 0.74 -12.02
N ARG A 636 2.93 1.39 -10.94
CA ARG A 636 3.65 2.45 -10.21
C ARG A 636 3.58 2.24 -8.70
N PRO A 637 4.43 1.37 -8.12
CA PRO A 637 4.37 1.00 -6.69
C PRO A 637 4.47 2.17 -5.70
N GLY A 638 5.18 3.25 -6.05
CA GLY A 638 5.20 4.49 -5.28
C GLY A 638 3.89 5.30 -5.26
N GLN A 639 2.87 4.92 -6.03
CA GLN A 639 1.54 5.54 -6.02
C GLN A 639 0.55 4.64 -5.29
N ALA A 640 -0.18 5.21 -4.32
CA ALA A 640 -1.24 4.50 -3.60
C ALA A 640 -2.61 5.06 -3.96
N THR A 641 -3.56 4.18 -4.25
CA THR A 641 -4.98 4.51 -4.35
C THR A 641 -5.62 4.38 -2.97
N LEU A 642 -6.26 5.44 -2.50
CA LEU A 642 -7.10 5.43 -1.31
C LEU A 642 -8.57 5.36 -1.74
N ALA A 643 -9.26 4.31 -1.32
CA ALA A 643 -10.68 4.13 -1.55
C ALA A 643 -11.45 4.28 -0.23
N ASP A 644 -12.40 5.21 -0.17
CA ASP A 644 -13.48 5.26 0.83
C ASP A 644 -14.80 5.18 0.05
N ARG A 645 -15.53 4.07 0.22
CA ARG A 645 -16.76 3.80 -0.52
C ARG A 645 -17.86 3.30 0.39
N VAL A 646 -19.09 3.76 0.12
CA VAL A 646 -20.32 3.18 0.68
C VAL A 646 -20.55 1.81 0.05
N GLU A 647 -20.96 0.84 0.87
CA GLU A 647 -21.31 -0.51 0.41
C GLU A 647 -22.41 -0.48 -0.67
N PRO A 648 -22.36 -1.41 -1.65
CA PRO A 648 -23.46 -1.65 -2.58
C PRO A 648 -24.79 -1.89 -1.86
N ALA A 649 -25.92 -1.51 -2.49
CA ALA A 649 -27.24 -1.60 -1.85
C ALA A 649 -27.63 -3.05 -1.49
N ASP A 650 -27.31 -4.00 -2.35
CA ASP A 650 -27.50 -5.44 -2.12
C ASP A 650 -26.65 -5.95 -0.93
N HIS A 651 -25.43 -5.45 -0.78
CA HIS A 651 -24.60 -5.76 0.38
C HIS A 651 -25.20 -5.22 1.68
N LEU A 652 -25.68 -3.98 1.66
CA LEU A 652 -26.35 -3.38 2.81
C LEU A 652 -27.58 -4.20 3.21
N GLU A 653 -28.43 -4.62 2.26
CA GLU A 653 -29.61 -5.45 2.56
C GLU A 653 -29.24 -6.80 3.18
N GLU A 654 -28.15 -7.44 2.73
CA GLU A 654 -27.66 -8.68 3.34
C GLU A 654 -27.13 -8.45 4.75
N LEU A 655 -26.42 -7.35 5.01
CA LEU A 655 -26.00 -6.97 6.36
C LEU A 655 -27.20 -6.73 7.29
N VAL A 656 -28.28 -6.11 6.81
CA VAL A 656 -29.52 -5.98 7.59
C VAL A 656 -30.09 -7.36 7.98
N ARG A 657 -30.05 -8.34 7.09
CA ARG A 657 -30.49 -9.71 7.41
C ARG A 657 -29.59 -10.39 8.43
N LEU A 658 -28.27 -10.23 8.30
CA LEU A 658 -27.29 -10.81 9.21
C LEU A 658 -27.38 -10.21 10.63
N TRP A 659 -27.81 -8.95 10.76
CA TRP A 659 -28.01 -8.29 12.06
C TRP A 659 -28.96 -9.05 12.99
N GLU A 660 -29.92 -9.80 12.46
CA GLU A 660 -30.84 -10.61 13.26
C GLU A 660 -30.10 -11.62 14.16
N GLN A 661 -28.89 -12.05 13.80
CA GLN A 661 -28.05 -12.89 14.65
C GLN A 661 -27.56 -12.14 15.90
N VAL A 662 -27.18 -10.86 15.75
CA VAL A 662 -26.81 -9.97 16.87
C VAL A 662 -28.03 -9.70 17.74
N ALA A 663 -29.17 -9.40 17.13
CA ALA A 663 -30.43 -9.17 17.84
C ALA A 663 -30.83 -10.37 18.72
N ARG A 664 -30.64 -11.60 18.23
CA ARG A 664 -30.85 -12.83 19.04
C ARG A 664 -29.87 -12.94 20.19
N ALA A 665 -28.59 -12.64 19.97
CA ALA A 665 -27.57 -12.67 21.01
C ALA A 665 -27.93 -11.69 22.15
N LEU A 666 -28.33 -10.46 21.81
CA LEU A 666 -28.81 -9.44 22.77
C LEU A 666 -30.02 -9.93 23.57
N ARG A 667 -31.05 -10.48 22.90
CA ARG A 667 -32.24 -11.04 23.58
C ARG A 667 -31.87 -12.18 24.53
N SER A 668 -30.92 -13.03 24.14
CA SER A 668 -30.46 -14.15 24.99
C SER A 668 -29.63 -13.72 26.21
N ALA A 669 -29.01 -12.55 26.16
CA ALA A 669 -28.22 -12.00 27.25
C ALA A 669 -29.06 -11.29 28.31
N ASN A 670 -30.25 -10.80 27.94
CA ASN A 670 -31.23 -10.21 28.86
C ASN A 670 -32.05 -11.25 29.65
N GLY A 671 -31.76 -12.56 29.50
CA GLY A 671 -32.40 -13.64 30.27
C GLY A 671 -31.81 -13.82 31.68
N LEU A 672 -32.47 -14.67 32.50
CA LEU A 672 -32.16 -14.87 33.93
C LEU A 672 -30.72 -15.33 34.25
N ASP A 673 -30.01 -15.94 33.29
CA ASP A 673 -28.66 -16.52 33.47
C ASP A 673 -27.56 -15.79 32.64
N GLY A 674 -27.87 -14.67 31.99
CA GLY A 674 -26.94 -13.93 31.12
C GLY A 674 -26.33 -12.69 31.78
N ALA A 675 -25.05 -12.40 31.49
CA ALA A 675 -24.49 -11.07 31.75
C ALA A 675 -25.06 -10.08 30.70
N PRO A 676 -25.77 -9.02 31.13
CA PRO A 676 -26.36 -8.06 30.20
C PRO A 676 -25.28 -7.31 29.41
N CYS A 677 -25.64 -6.84 28.22
CA CYS A 677 -24.73 -6.02 27.41
C CYS A 677 -24.40 -4.71 28.18
N PRO A 678 -23.13 -4.45 28.50
CA PRO A 678 -22.72 -3.27 29.26
C PRO A 678 -22.93 -2.00 28.43
N ALA A 679 -23.08 -0.87 29.12
CA ALA A 679 -23.38 0.41 28.50
C ALA A 679 -22.29 0.84 27.49
N GLU A 680 -21.02 0.55 27.78
CA GLU A 680 -19.88 0.83 26.92
C GLU A 680 -20.02 0.12 25.55
N ALA A 681 -20.47 -1.14 25.54
CA ALA A 681 -20.75 -1.88 24.31
C ALA A 681 -22.00 -1.34 23.58
N LEU A 682 -23.03 -0.95 24.34
CA LEU A 682 -24.25 -0.37 23.78
C LEU A 682 -24.02 0.99 23.12
N VAL A 683 -23.10 1.82 23.60
CA VAL A 683 -22.70 3.07 22.93
C VAL A 683 -22.18 2.76 21.52
N THR A 684 -21.23 1.83 21.40
CA THR A 684 -20.65 1.41 20.12
C THR A 684 -21.71 0.90 19.14
N LEU A 685 -22.65 0.05 19.59
CA LEU A 685 -23.73 -0.48 18.74
C LEU A 685 -24.77 0.60 18.39
N THR A 686 -24.99 1.58 19.26
CA THR A 686 -25.87 2.73 19.00
C THR A 686 -25.26 3.66 17.96
N ASP A 687 -23.95 3.92 18.03
CA ASP A 687 -23.22 4.72 17.05
C ASP A 687 -23.22 4.06 15.68
N LEU A 688 -23.05 2.73 15.62
CA LEU A 688 -23.23 1.93 14.41
C LEU A 688 -24.63 2.19 13.82
N ALA A 689 -25.70 2.01 14.60
CA ALA A 689 -27.06 2.26 14.12
C ALA A 689 -27.26 3.71 13.64
N GLY A 690 -26.60 4.67 14.30
CA GLY A 690 -26.52 6.06 13.86
C GLY A 690 -25.90 6.25 12.49
N SER A 691 -24.80 5.56 12.20
CA SER A 691 -24.15 5.61 10.88
C SER A 691 -25.08 5.13 9.76
N TRP A 692 -25.86 4.08 10.01
CA TRP A 692 -26.88 3.56 9.09
C TRP A 692 -28.02 4.55 8.86
N LEU A 693 -28.53 5.16 9.93
CA LEU A 693 -29.57 6.18 9.81
C LEU A 693 -29.08 7.44 9.08
N ARG A 694 -27.81 7.85 9.28
CA ARG A 694 -27.19 8.94 8.51
C ARG A 694 -27.11 8.59 7.03
N LEU A 695 -26.73 7.36 6.69
CA LEU A 695 -26.78 6.87 5.30
C LEU A 695 -28.19 6.96 4.73
N GLY A 696 -29.23 6.62 5.52
CA GLY A 696 -30.63 6.74 5.12
C GLY A 696 -31.07 8.17 4.77
N GLU A 697 -30.50 9.16 5.46
CA GLU A 697 -30.70 10.58 5.15
C GLU A 697 -29.83 11.07 3.97
N GLY A 698 -29.06 10.18 3.33
CA GLY A 698 -28.19 10.49 2.19
C GLY A 698 -26.84 11.07 2.60
N LEU A 699 -26.43 10.92 3.86
CA LEU A 699 -25.14 11.38 4.38
C LEU A 699 -24.13 10.23 4.38
N SER A 700 -23.02 10.38 3.67
CA SER A 700 -21.89 9.45 3.70
C SER A 700 -20.70 10.07 4.42
N PRO A 701 -19.94 9.29 5.22
CA PRO A 701 -18.56 9.63 5.56
C PRO A 701 -17.77 9.93 4.27
N GLY A 702 -16.94 10.98 4.27
CA GLY A 702 -16.11 11.36 3.11
C GLY A 702 -16.85 12.02 1.94
N GLY A 703 -18.17 12.27 2.03
CA GLY A 703 -18.93 13.00 1.01
C GLY A 703 -19.25 12.20 -0.26
N ALA A 704 -19.12 10.87 -0.23
CA ALA A 704 -19.50 10.01 -1.35
C ALA A 704 -21.00 10.15 -1.70
N ARG A 705 -21.31 10.10 -3.00
CA ARG A 705 -22.69 10.21 -3.49
C ARG A 705 -23.47 8.93 -3.15
N VAL A 706 -24.54 9.06 -2.36
CA VAL A 706 -25.41 7.96 -1.96
C VAL A 706 -26.57 7.81 -2.95
N THR A 707 -26.85 6.58 -3.38
CA THR A 707 -27.99 6.24 -4.24
C THR A 707 -29.29 6.08 -3.43
N ASP A 708 -30.46 6.19 -4.07
CA ASP A 708 -31.74 6.02 -3.36
C ASP A 708 -31.94 4.61 -2.79
N GLN A 709 -31.40 3.58 -3.46
CA GLN A 709 -31.41 2.20 -2.94
C GLN A 709 -30.55 2.06 -1.68
N GLN A 710 -29.36 2.66 -1.65
CA GLN A 710 -28.51 2.68 -0.45
C GLN A 710 -29.15 3.48 0.69
N ARG A 711 -29.84 4.59 0.38
CA ARG A 711 -30.61 5.35 1.37
C ARG A 711 -31.72 4.48 1.99
N LEU A 712 -32.49 3.79 1.16
CA LEU A 712 -33.57 2.93 1.66
C LEU A 712 -33.03 1.76 2.51
N ALA A 713 -31.92 1.15 2.11
CA ALA A 713 -31.24 0.11 2.89
C ALA A 713 -30.70 0.67 4.23
N GLY A 714 -30.09 1.87 4.19
CA GLY A 714 -29.60 2.59 5.37
C GLY A 714 -30.71 2.87 6.39
N HIS A 715 -31.86 3.39 5.94
CA HIS A 715 -33.02 3.63 6.80
C HIS A 715 -33.57 2.35 7.42
N ARG A 716 -33.79 1.31 6.61
CA ARG A 716 -34.29 0.01 7.09
C ARG A 716 -33.34 -0.63 8.10
N GLY A 717 -32.05 -0.67 7.79
CA GLY A 717 -31.03 -1.23 8.66
C GLY A 717 -30.87 -0.47 9.97
N GLY A 718 -30.72 0.85 9.89
CA GLY A 718 -30.59 1.69 11.09
C GLY A 718 -31.81 1.61 12.00
N THR A 719 -33.01 1.57 11.43
CA THR A 719 -34.25 1.37 12.20
C THR A 719 -34.30 0.00 12.86
N ALA A 720 -34.00 -1.07 12.12
CA ALA A 720 -33.97 -2.43 12.67
C ALA A 720 -32.95 -2.56 13.82
N MET A 721 -31.77 -1.95 13.68
CA MET A 721 -30.74 -1.92 14.71
C MET A 721 -31.23 -1.21 15.97
N ILE A 722 -31.74 0.02 15.86
CA ILE A 722 -32.26 0.79 17.00
C ILE A 722 -33.41 0.05 17.71
N GLU A 723 -34.36 -0.51 16.96
CA GLU A 723 -35.47 -1.25 17.56
C GLU A 723 -35.00 -2.52 18.28
N SER A 724 -34.02 -3.24 17.73
CA SER A 724 -33.46 -4.43 18.39
C SER A 724 -32.66 -4.09 19.66
N LEU A 725 -32.04 -2.91 19.72
CA LEU A 725 -31.30 -2.41 20.88
C LEU A 725 -32.23 -1.77 21.93
N ARG A 726 -33.51 -1.56 21.61
CA ARG A 726 -34.38 -0.64 22.34
C ARG A 726 -34.48 -0.95 23.82
N GLU A 727 -34.70 -2.21 24.18
CA GLU A 727 -34.85 -2.65 25.56
C GLU A 727 -33.56 -2.44 26.37
N ALA A 728 -32.41 -2.84 25.81
CA ALA A 728 -31.12 -2.71 26.48
C ALA A 728 -30.69 -1.24 26.64
N VAL A 729 -30.90 -0.42 25.60
CA VAL A 729 -30.63 1.02 25.65
C VAL A 729 -31.54 1.72 26.66
N GLN A 730 -32.83 1.33 26.72
CA GLN A 730 -33.78 1.91 27.68
C GLN A 730 -33.41 1.61 29.14
N ALA A 731 -32.75 0.48 29.40
CA ALA A 731 -32.20 0.12 30.72
C ALA A 731 -30.92 0.90 31.10
N ALA A 732 -30.29 1.59 30.15
CA ALA A 732 -29.06 2.36 30.34
C ALA A 732 -29.30 3.87 30.04
N PRO A 733 -29.73 4.69 31.02
CA PRO A 733 -30.18 6.07 30.78
C PRO A 733 -29.19 6.97 30.04
N GLY A 734 -27.89 6.81 30.30
CA GLY A 734 -26.82 7.52 29.59
C GLY A 734 -26.80 7.23 28.09
N VAL A 735 -26.89 5.95 27.73
CA VAL A 735 -26.93 5.50 26.34
C VAL A 735 -28.25 5.90 25.67
N ALA A 736 -29.37 5.84 26.40
CA ALA A 736 -30.66 6.33 25.91
C ALA A 736 -30.61 7.83 25.57
N LEU A 737 -29.94 8.65 26.38
CA LEU A 737 -29.72 10.07 26.07
C LEU A 737 -28.83 10.24 24.84
N HIS A 738 -27.73 9.49 24.75
CA HIS A 738 -26.84 9.48 23.59
C HIS A 738 -27.62 9.18 22.29
N ALA A 739 -28.42 8.11 22.30
CA ALA A 739 -29.28 7.73 21.19
C ALA A 739 -30.29 8.85 20.83
N ASN A 740 -30.90 9.48 21.84
CA ASN A 740 -31.82 10.61 21.61
C ASN A 740 -31.13 11.82 20.97
N ARG A 741 -29.92 12.18 21.40
CA ARG A 741 -29.14 13.28 20.80
C ARG A 741 -28.87 13.02 19.32
N MET A 742 -28.43 11.80 19.00
CA MET A 742 -28.22 11.34 17.63
C MET A 742 -29.50 11.35 16.79
N LEU A 743 -30.62 10.82 17.31
CA LEU A 743 -31.91 10.82 16.60
C LEU A 743 -32.45 12.24 16.39
N ASN A 744 -32.26 13.14 17.35
CA ASN A 744 -32.65 14.55 17.23
C ASN A 744 -31.83 15.28 16.15
N GLU A 745 -30.53 14.99 16.04
CA GLU A 745 -29.66 15.53 14.98
C GLU A 745 -30.18 15.14 13.59
N LEU A 746 -30.50 13.85 13.41
CA LEU A 746 -31.08 13.32 12.17
C LEU A 746 -32.43 13.96 11.85
N ARG A 747 -33.29 14.12 12.87
CA ARG A 747 -34.63 14.69 12.69
C ARG A 747 -34.61 16.11 12.11
N ARG A 748 -33.60 16.90 12.49
CA ARG A 748 -33.42 18.27 12.01
C ARG A 748 -32.90 18.31 10.57
N ARG A 749 -31.98 17.43 10.21
CA ARG A 749 -31.30 17.43 8.91
C ARG A 749 -32.10 16.75 7.80
N GLY A 750 -32.95 15.81 8.18
CA GLY A 750 -33.38 14.80 7.23
C GLY A 750 -34.39 15.28 6.18
N ARG A 751 -34.25 14.67 5.00
CA ARG A 751 -35.04 14.88 3.78
C ARG A 751 -35.95 13.68 3.46
N SER A 752 -35.96 12.66 4.32
CA SER A 752 -36.71 11.41 4.13
C SER A 752 -38.17 11.54 4.56
N ASP A 753 -39.08 11.01 3.73
CA ASP A 753 -40.51 10.83 4.05
C ASP A 753 -40.76 9.57 4.93
N GLU A 754 -39.73 8.76 5.16
CA GLU A 754 -39.85 7.51 5.93
C GLU A 754 -40.03 7.74 7.43
N PRO A 755 -40.84 6.92 8.13
CA PRO A 755 -41.08 7.04 9.56
C PRO A 755 -39.78 6.86 10.35
N ARG A 756 -39.52 7.76 11.29
CA ARG A 756 -38.29 7.76 12.09
C ARG A 756 -38.47 6.97 13.40
N PRO A 757 -37.40 6.36 13.94
CA PRO A 757 -37.46 5.69 15.23
C PRO A 757 -37.96 6.61 16.36
N ALA A 758 -38.74 6.04 17.28
CA ALA A 758 -39.22 6.74 18.47
C ALA A 758 -38.07 7.05 19.43
N LEU A 759 -38.15 8.20 20.11
CA LEU A 759 -37.18 8.57 21.16
C LEU A 759 -37.32 7.65 22.37
N PHE A 760 -36.23 7.50 23.10
CA PHE A 760 -36.17 6.80 24.36
C PHE A 760 -36.67 7.66 25.52
N SER A 761 -37.22 7.01 26.54
CA SER A 761 -37.53 7.68 27.81
C SER A 761 -36.22 7.92 28.57
N VAL A 762 -35.96 9.16 28.95
CA VAL A 762 -34.73 9.54 29.68
C VAL A 762 -35.12 10.35 30.90
N ASP A 763 -34.37 10.14 31.97
CA ASP A 763 -34.42 10.94 33.19
C ASP A 763 -34.29 12.44 32.87
N THR A 764 -35.25 13.24 33.33
CA THR A 764 -35.29 14.69 33.09
C THR A 764 -34.10 15.42 33.70
N ASP A 765 -33.57 14.95 34.83
CA ASP A 765 -32.39 15.58 35.45
C ASP A 765 -31.12 15.31 34.62
N LEU A 766 -31.02 14.13 34.01
CA LEU A 766 -29.89 13.79 33.12
C LEU A 766 -29.96 14.64 31.84
N VAL A 767 -31.16 14.87 31.33
CA VAL A 767 -31.41 15.77 30.20
C VAL A 767 -31.03 17.21 30.53
N ASP A 768 -31.42 17.72 31.71
CA ASP A 768 -31.09 19.09 32.14
C ASP A 768 -29.58 19.27 32.38
N LEU A 769 -28.88 18.20 32.78
CA LEU A 769 -27.43 18.20 32.98
C LEU A 769 -26.64 18.25 31.67
N VAL A 770 -26.97 17.37 30.72
CA VAL A 770 -26.16 17.12 29.51
C VAL A 770 -26.68 17.89 28.29
N GLY A 771 -27.99 18.16 28.26
CA GLY A 771 -28.70 18.73 27.12
C GLY A 771 -29.20 17.68 26.13
N GLN A 772 -30.34 17.98 25.49
CA GLN A 772 -30.96 17.11 24.47
C GLN A 772 -30.28 17.18 23.10
N ARG A 773 -29.35 18.12 22.90
CA ARG A 773 -28.70 18.44 21.62
C ARG A 773 -27.25 18.84 21.83
N ASP A 774 -26.46 18.70 20.78
CA ASP A 774 -25.13 19.28 20.72
C ASP A 774 -25.21 20.76 20.29
N PRO A 775 -24.81 21.71 21.15
CA PRO A 775 -24.92 23.14 20.87
C PRO A 775 -24.03 23.59 19.71
N TYR A 776 -22.90 22.93 19.44
CA TYR A 776 -21.95 23.33 18.39
C TYR A 776 -22.39 22.94 16.99
N LEU A 777 -23.40 22.09 16.88
CA LEU A 777 -24.05 21.74 15.62
C LEU A 777 -25.26 22.63 15.32
N ASP A 778 -25.65 23.54 16.22
CA ASP A 778 -26.77 24.48 16.03
C ASP A 778 -26.29 25.81 15.44
N GLY A 779 -27.03 26.34 14.46
CA GLY A 779 -26.71 27.62 13.80
C GLY A 779 -27.03 28.85 14.68
N ASP A 780 -27.62 28.63 15.85
CA ASP A 780 -27.93 29.63 16.88
C ASP A 780 -27.43 29.12 18.25
N ILE A 781 -26.10 29.08 18.37
CA ILE A 781 -25.37 28.57 19.54
C ILE A 781 -25.80 29.32 20.80
N ASP A 782 -26.00 30.63 20.72
CA ASP A 782 -26.33 31.50 21.86
C ASP A 782 -27.66 31.12 22.49
N THR A 783 -28.71 30.92 21.69
CA THR A 783 -30.04 30.53 22.19
C THR A 783 -30.02 29.15 22.86
N VAL A 784 -29.28 28.18 22.29
CA VAL A 784 -29.17 26.83 22.85
C VAL A 784 -28.36 26.83 24.15
N MET A 785 -27.25 27.56 24.19
CA MET A 785 -26.44 27.69 25.40
C MET A 785 -27.20 28.41 26.52
N GLN A 786 -28.01 29.42 26.22
CA GLN A 786 -28.87 30.09 27.21
C GLN A 786 -29.95 29.15 27.78
N ALA A 787 -30.60 28.37 26.91
CA ALA A 787 -31.59 27.39 27.33
C ALA A 787 -30.96 26.29 28.21
N GLN A 788 -29.78 25.80 27.83
CA GLN A 788 -29.03 24.81 28.60
C GLN A 788 -28.55 25.37 29.95
N SER A 789 -28.07 26.61 29.99
CA SER A 789 -27.68 27.28 31.24
C SER A 789 -28.87 27.43 32.20
N THR A 790 -30.06 27.73 31.66
CA THR A 790 -31.30 27.83 32.44
C THR A 790 -31.72 26.46 32.99
N ALA A 791 -31.68 25.41 32.17
CA ALA A 791 -31.98 24.05 32.59
C ALA A 791 -31.02 23.55 33.67
N LEU A 792 -29.71 23.77 33.48
CA LEU A 792 -28.68 23.42 34.45
C LEU A 792 -28.85 24.14 35.79
N ARG A 793 -29.22 25.43 35.77
CA ARG A 793 -29.54 26.18 37.00
C ARG A 793 -30.78 25.63 37.72
N ASN A 794 -31.82 25.28 36.97
CA ASN A 794 -33.02 24.67 37.56
C ASN A 794 -32.68 23.30 38.19
N LEU A 795 -31.85 22.49 37.54
CA LEU A 795 -31.35 21.23 38.09
C LEU A 795 -30.53 21.46 39.37
N ALA A 796 -29.62 22.44 39.37
CA ALA A 796 -28.84 22.80 40.55
C ALA A 796 -29.74 23.15 41.74
N VAL A 797 -30.78 23.96 41.53
CA VAL A 797 -31.77 24.29 42.57
C VAL A 797 -32.48 23.05 43.09
N ARG A 798 -32.90 22.12 42.21
CA ARG A 798 -33.55 20.87 42.63
C ARG A 798 -32.62 19.99 43.47
N ILE A 799 -31.37 19.79 43.03
CA ILE A 799 -30.38 18.97 43.74
C ILE A 799 -30.05 19.59 45.10
N VAL A 800 -29.85 20.91 45.17
CA VAL A 800 -29.62 21.59 46.45
C VAL A 800 -30.82 21.45 47.39
N GLY A 801 -32.04 21.52 46.85
CA GLY A 801 -33.28 21.33 47.61
C GLY A 801 -33.46 19.92 48.20
N MET A 802 -32.73 18.91 47.72
CA MET A 802 -32.72 17.55 48.29
C MET A 802 -31.84 17.45 49.57
N GLY A 803 -30.99 18.44 49.83
CA GLY A 803 -30.03 18.45 50.93
C GLY A 803 -28.73 17.67 50.63
N PRO A 804 -27.69 17.80 51.49
CA PRO A 804 -26.33 17.33 51.20
C PRO A 804 -26.22 15.86 50.78
N GLN A 805 -26.82 14.96 51.55
CA GLN A 805 -26.68 13.50 51.32
C GLN A 805 -27.42 13.06 50.05
N ALA A 806 -28.72 13.36 49.95
CA ALA A 806 -29.53 12.96 48.81
C ALA A 806 -29.11 13.69 47.51
N GLY A 807 -28.69 14.95 47.61
CA GLY A 807 -28.17 15.72 46.49
C GLY A 807 -26.84 15.19 45.96
N CYS A 808 -25.87 14.87 46.84
CA CYS A 808 -24.61 14.22 46.42
C CYS A 808 -24.87 12.84 45.81
N ALA A 809 -25.73 12.02 46.41
CA ALA A 809 -26.12 10.73 45.85
C ALA A 809 -26.75 10.87 44.45
N ARG A 810 -27.61 11.88 44.25
CA ARG A 810 -28.19 12.18 42.94
C ARG A 810 -27.14 12.63 41.92
N ALA A 811 -26.21 13.49 42.30
CA ALA A 811 -25.12 13.94 41.42
C ALA A 811 -24.22 12.78 40.97
N VAL A 812 -23.89 11.84 41.87
CA VAL A 812 -23.13 10.62 41.54
C VAL A 812 -23.87 9.75 40.53
N VAL A 813 -25.18 9.55 40.70
CA VAL A 813 -26.00 8.80 39.74
C VAL A 813 -25.97 9.48 38.37
N LEU A 814 -26.12 10.81 38.33
CA LEU A 814 -26.07 11.57 37.08
C LEU A 814 -24.69 11.53 36.42
N ALA A 815 -23.60 11.66 37.18
CA ALA A 815 -22.22 11.52 36.69
C ALA A 815 -21.99 10.14 36.04
N LYS A 816 -22.46 9.08 36.72
CA LYS A 816 -22.39 7.70 36.21
C LYS A 816 -23.15 7.53 34.90
N TYR A 817 -24.32 8.17 34.76
CA TYR A 817 -25.09 8.10 33.52
C TYR A 817 -24.49 8.98 32.41
N SER A 818 -24.01 10.18 32.73
CA SER A 818 -23.52 11.12 31.72
C SER A 818 -22.24 10.67 31.02
N ARG A 819 -21.41 9.82 31.65
CA ARG A 819 -20.18 9.27 31.05
C ARG A 819 -20.38 8.56 29.72
N HIS A 820 -21.62 8.09 29.47
CA HIS A 820 -22.01 7.39 28.25
C HIS A 820 -22.73 8.28 27.23
N ALA A 821 -23.02 9.53 27.59
CA ALA A 821 -23.69 10.51 26.74
C ALA A 821 -22.72 11.57 26.19
N VAL A 822 -21.65 11.87 26.93
CA VAL A 822 -20.64 12.89 26.57
C VAL A 822 -19.25 12.46 27.05
N GLN A 823 -18.21 12.96 26.38
CA GLN A 823 -16.81 12.61 26.67
C GLN A 823 -16.23 13.34 27.90
N HIS A 824 -16.81 14.47 28.30
CA HIS A 824 -16.41 15.23 29.48
C HIS A 824 -17.35 14.93 30.66
N ASP A 825 -16.92 15.17 31.89
CA ASP A 825 -17.82 15.12 33.06
C ASP A 825 -18.65 16.42 33.16
N PRO A 826 -19.95 16.41 32.82
CA PRO A 826 -20.80 17.61 32.88
C PRO A 826 -21.11 18.03 34.32
N THR A 827 -20.86 17.18 35.32
CA THR A 827 -21.13 17.53 36.72
C THR A 827 -20.17 18.58 37.28
N ILE A 828 -19.05 18.84 36.58
CA ILE A 828 -18.17 19.99 36.85
C ILE A 828 -18.95 21.30 36.72
N LEU A 829 -19.64 21.50 35.60
CA LEU A 829 -20.45 22.70 35.37
C LEU A 829 -21.65 22.78 36.33
N LEU A 830 -22.28 21.64 36.63
CA LEU A 830 -23.35 21.57 37.62
C LEU A 830 -22.86 22.03 38.99
N ALA A 831 -21.71 21.54 39.44
CA ALA A 831 -21.13 21.88 40.73
C ALA A 831 -20.78 23.38 40.82
N ASP A 832 -20.25 23.97 39.75
CA ASP A 832 -19.99 25.41 39.67
C ASP A 832 -21.26 26.26 39.79
N VAL A 833 -22.36 25.82 39.16
CA VAL A 833 -23.67 26.48 39.27
C VAL A 833 -24.31 26.27 40.64
N MET A 834 -24.07 25.11 41.27
CA MET A 834 -24.53 24.80 42.63
C MET A 834 -23.77 25.59 43.70
N ARG A 835 -22.48 25.90 43.50
CA ARG A 835 -21.60 26.58 44.47
C ARG A 835 -22.26 27.76 45.21
N PRO A 836 -22.83 28.79 44.55
CA PRO A 836 -23.47 29.91 45.25
C PRO A 836 -24.81 29.55 45.92
N LEU A 837 -25.38 28.38 45.64
CA LEU A 837 -26.67 27.93 46.17
C LEU A 837 -26.53 27.05 47.43
N LEU A 838 -25.31 26.64 47.80
CA LEU A 838 -25.07 25.76 48.95
C LEU A 838 -25.32 26.50 50.28
N ILE A 839 -26.31 26.05 51.05
CA ILE A 839 -26.74 26.66 52.33
C ILE A 839 -25.89 26.19 53.53
N ASP A 840 -25.29 24.99 53.46
CA ASP A 840 -24.36 24.43 54.46
C ASP A 840 -23.14 23.77 53.79
N PRO A 841 -22.19 24.57 53.26
CA PRO A 841 -21.07 24.06 52.47
C PRO A 841 -20.20 23.00 53.18
N PRO A 842 -19.93 23.06 54.50
CA PRO A 842 -19.22 22.01 55.21
C PRO A 842 -19.95 20.65 55.18
N ALA A 843 -21.28 20.62 55.39
CA ALA A 843 -22.06 19.39 55.30
C ALA A 843 -22.11 18.82 53.87
N TRP A 844 -22.17 19.70 52.85
CA TRP A 844 -22.04 19.30 51.44
C TRP A 844 -20.67 18.71 51.13
N CYS A 845 -19.60 19.27 51.68
CA CYS A 845 -18.25 18.75 51.51
C CYS A 845 -18.11 17.36 52.14
N GLN A 846 -18.62 17.16 53.36
CA GLN A 846 -18.58 15.86 54.04
C GLN A 846 -19.38 14.81 53.26
N ALA A 847 -20.58 15.16 52.77
CA ALA A 847 -21.38 14.27 51.92
C ALA A 847 -20.69 13.94 50.60
N ALA A 848 -20.08 14.93 49.93
CA ALA A 848 -19.39 14.73 48.67
C ALA A 848 -18.15 13.82 48.82
N VAL A 849 -17.40 13.95 49.92
CA VAL A 849 -16.27 13.05 50.25
C VAL A 849 -16.77 11.63 50.53
N ALA A 850 -17.84 11.46 51.32
CA ALA A 850 -18.43 10.15 51.59
C ALA A 850 -18.89 9.42 50.31
N HIS A 851 -19.31 10.18 49.30
CA HIS A 851 -19.73 9.71 47.99
C HIS A 851 -18.63 9.71 46.92
N GLN A 852 -17.39 10.12 47.27
CA GLN A 852 -16.26 10.28 46.34
C GLN A 852 -16.55 11.15 45.09
N HIS A 853 -17.35 12.19 45.24
CA HIS A 853 -17.77 13.06 44.13
C HIS A 853 -16.91 14.33 44.01
N ALA A 854 -15.78 14.22 43.32
CA ALA A 854 -14.77 15.26 43.15
C ALA A 854 -15.33 16.66 42.76
N PRO A 855 -16.19 16.82 41.75
CA PRO A 855 -16.70 18.15 41.37
C PRO A 855 -17.45 18.87 42.50
N LEU A 856 -18.20 18.13 43.31
CA LEU A 856 -18.94 18.72 44.44
C LEU A 856 -18.01 19.03 45.61
N VAL A 857 -16.96 18.23 45.83
CA VAL A 857 -15.89 18.57 46.79
C VAL A 857 -15.23 19.89 46.40
N THR A 858 -14.92 20.11 45.11
CA THR A 858 -14.39 21.39 44.62
C THR A 858 -15.35 22.54 44.92
N ALA A 859 -16.63 22.42 44.55
CA ALA A 859 -17.61 23.48 44.74
C ALA A 859 -17.87 23.81 46.22
N SER A 860 -18.03 22.79 47.08
CA SER A 860 -18.29 22.97 48.51
C SER A 860 -17.07 23.52 49.25
N LEU A 861 -15.87 23.00 48.98
CA LEU A 861 -14.64 23.54 49.58
C LEU A 861 -14.41 24.97 49.14
N ARG A 862 -14.61 25.26 47.84
CA ARG A 862 -14.48 26.63 47.34
C ARG A 862 -15.45 27.57 48.02
N ARG A 863 -16.70 27.16 48.22
CA ARG A 863 -17.70 27.96 48.94
C ARG A 863 -17.32 28.18 50.41
N CYS A 864 -16.81 27.15 51.11
CA CYS A 864 -16.28 27.31 52.48
C CYS A 864 -15.15 28.36 52.53
N LEU A 865 -14.23 28.30 51.56
CA LEU A 865 -13.07 29.19 51.47
C LEU A 865 -13.48 30.63 51.12
N ASP A 866 -14.40 30.81 50.18
CA ASP A 866 -14.92 32.13 49.78
C ASP A 866 -15.69 32.82 50.93
N ASP A 867 -16.46 32.06 51.73
CA ASP A 867 -17.27 32.58 52.84
C ASP A 867 -16.53 32.63 54.20
N GLY A 868 -15.29 32.13 54.27
CA GLY A 868 -14.51 32.06 55.51
C GLY A 868 -15.10 31.14 56.58
N LEU A 869 -15.82 30.09 56.18
CA LEU A 869 -16.50 29.16 57.08
C LEU A 869 -15.53 28.14 57.70
N ALA A 870 -15.94 27.55 58.83
CA ALA A 870 -15.23 26.42 59.42
C ALA A 870 -15.20 25.24 58.43
N LEU A 871 -14.00 24.74 58.19
CA LEU A 871 -13.74 23.69 57.20
C LEU A 871 -14.19 22.32 57.75
N PRO A 872 -14.30 21.29 56.87
CA PRO A 872 -14.55 19.92 57.30
C PRO A 872 -13.51 19.46 58.33
N ASP A 873 -13.92 18.56 59.22
CA ASP A 873 -13.05 17.99 60.26
C ASP A 873 -11.74 17.40 59.68
N GLU A 874 -10.69 17.35 60.50
CA GLU A 874 -9.32 16.91 60.12
C GLU A 874 -9.32 15.48 59.51
N THR A 875 -10.28 14.65 59.93
CA THR A 875 -10.55 13.32 59.39
C THR A 875 -10.98 13.36 57.91
N VAL A 876 -11.86 14.28 57.53
CA VAL A 876 -12.33 14.46 56.15
C VAL A 876 -11.22 15.01 55.26
N MET A 877 -10.41 15.94 55.79
CA MET A 877 -9.26 16.46 55.05
C MET A 877 -8.20 15.40 54.77
N THR A 878 -7.96 14.49 55.73
CA THR A 878 -7.06 13.35 55.52
C THR A 878 -7.54 12.45 54.38
N VAL A 879 -8.86 12.19 54.30
CA VAL A 879 -9.45 11.40 53.19
C VAL A 879 -9.31 12.13 51.85
N ILE A 880 -9.57 13.45 51.81
CA ILE A 880 -9.43 14.26 50.61
C ILE A 880 -8.00 14.22 50.07
N LEU A 881 -7.00 14.40 50.94
CA LEU A 881 -5.59 14.42 50.52
C LEU A 881 -5.03 13.02 50.20
N GLY A 882 -5.61 11.97 50.79
CA GLY A 882 -5.21 10.58 50.58
C GLY A 882 -5.76 9.93 49.29
N ASP A 883 -6.80 10.50 48.67
CA ASP A 883 -7.36 10.02 47.40
C ASP A 883 -6.97 10.94 46.24
N ASP A 884 -6.51 10.40 45.11
CA ASP A 884 -6.02 11.20 43.99
C ASP A 884 -7.11 12.07 43.36
N ALA A 885 -8.32 11.56 43.16
CA ALA A 885 -9.39 12.34 42.52
C ALA A 885 -9.91 13.45 43.43
N LEU A 886 -9.99 13.20 44.74
CA LEU A 886 -10.40 14.20 45.73
C LEU A 886 -9.31 15.23 46.03
N ARG A 887 -8.03 14.82 46.05
CA ARG A 887 -6.88 15.74 46.19
C ARG A 887 -6.86 16.73 45.03
N ARG A 888 -7.05 16.22 43.81
CA ARG A 888 -7.22 17.03 42.59
C ARG A 888 -8.36 18.04 42.71
N ALA A 889 -9.50 17.62 43.24
CA ALA A 889 -10.64 18.50 43.47
C ALA A 889 -10.34 19.62 44.48
N ALA A 890 -9.64 19.31 45.56
CA ALA A 890 -9.26 20.26 46.61
C ALA A 890 -8.24 21.29 46.11
N ILE A 891 -7.23 20.86 45.35
CA ILE A 891 -6.25 21.75 44.76
C ILE A 891 -6.94 22.72 43.78
N THR A 892 -7.84 22.21 42.93
CA THR A 892 -8.63 23.03 42.00
C THR A 892 -9.47 24.09 42.71
N ALA A 893 -9.99 23.81 43.91
CA ALA A 893 -10.74 24.79 44.70
C ALA A 893 -9.85 25.92 45.26
N VAL A 894 -8.59 25.62 45.60
CA VAL A 894 -7.64 26.56 46.21
C VAL A 894 -6.95 27.45 45.18
N LEU A 895 -6.63 26.92 43.99
CA LEU A 895 -5.85 27.65 42.98
C LEU A 895 -6.38 29.06 42.65
N PRO A 896 -7.70 29.28 42.46
CA PRO A 896 -8.24 30.61 42.12
C PRO A 896 -8.39 31.57 43.31
N LEU A 897 -7.98 31.21 44.53
CA LEU A 897 -8.21 32.07 45.71
C LEU A 897 -7.32 33.30 45.68
N PRO A 898 -7.83 34.53 45.87
CA PRO A 898 -7.01 35.74 45.82
C PRO A 898 -5.94 35.79 46.92
N GLU A 899 -6.19 35.13 48.05
CA GLU A 899 -5.26 34.98 49.18
C GLU A 899 -5.20 33.52 49.64
N ILE A 900 -4.02 33.07 50.07
CA ILE A 900 -3.84 31.70 50.57
C ILE A 900 -4.16 31.64 52.06
N THR A 901 -5.19 30.88 52.41
CA THR A 901 -5.49 30.53 53.80
C THR A 901 -4.51 29.48 54.32
N PRO A 902 -4.35 29.29 55.65
CA PRO A 902 -3.49 28.22 56.20
C PRO A 902 -3.82 26.83 55.64
N LEU A 903 -5.11 26.53 55.42
CA LEU A 903 -5.53 25.30 54.75
C LEU A 903 -5.13 25.29 53.26
N GLY A 904 -5.31 26.41 52.56
CA GLY A 904 -4.86 26.54 51.17
C GLY A 904 -3.36 26.26 51.04
N ALA A 905 -2.54 26.74 51.99
CA ALA A 905 -1.11 26.44 52.04
C ALA A 905 -0.86 24.94 52.29
N GLN A 906 -1.59 24.32 53.21
CA GLN A 906 -1.48 22.88 53.49
C GLN A 906 -1.82 22.02 52.26
N ILE A 907 -2.89 22.38 51.53
CA ILE A 907 -3.30 21.69 50.29
C ILE A 907 -2.28 21.92 49.17
N LEU A 908 -1.75 23.15 49.03
CA LEU A 908 -0.72 23.43 48.03
C LEU A 908 0.62 22.76 48.33
N GLN A 909 0.90 22.50 49.61
CA GLN A 909 2.12 21.81 50.06
C GLN A 909 2.04 20.28 49.89
N SER A 910 0.85 19.73 49.64
CA SER A 910 0.68 18.29 49.36
C SER A 910 0.86 17.95 47.87
N LEU A 911 1.12 18.92 47.00
CA LEU A 911 1.39 18.65 45.58
C LEU A 911 2.70 17.88 45.45
N HIS A 912 2.74 16.95 44.50
CA HIS A 912 3.96 16.25 44.12
C HIS A 912 4.03 15.98 42.62
N ASP A 913 5.10 15.32 42.21
CA ASP A 913 5.42 14.96 40.83
C ASP A 913 4.34 14.20 40.04
N SER A 914 3.30 13.61 40.66
CA SER A 914 2.21 12.93 39.94
C SER A 914 1.01 13.83 39.64
N ASP A 915 1.02 15.07 40.14
CA ASP A 915 -0.05 16.06 39.96
C ASP A 915 0.15 16.93 38.71
N ASP A 916 0.87 16.41 37.70
CA ASP A 916 1.29 17.09 36.45
C ASP A 916 0.21 17.95 35.79
N TRP A 917 -0.99 17.40 35.67
CA TRP A 917 -2.11 18.03 34.97
C TRP A 917 -2.53 19.38 35.61
N ILE A 918 -2.29 19.56 36.91
CA ILE A 918 -2.59 20.79 37.65
C ILE A 918 -1.61 21.89 37.28
N LEU A 919 -0.35 21.51 37.06
CA LEU A 919 0.73 22.45 36.78
C LEU A 919 0.63 23.00 35.35
N ASP A 920 0.02 22.23 34.43
CA ASP A 920 -0.43 22.74 33.13
C ASP A 920 -1.54 23.81 33.27
N GLN A 921 -2.44 23.67 34.25
CA GLN A 921 -3.53 24.63 34.50
C GLN A 921 -3.05 25.95 35.13
N LEU A 922 -1.85 26.00 35.73
CA LEU A 922 -1.26 27.24 36.27
C LEU A 922 -0.99 28.30 35.19
N ILE A 923 -0.76 27.84 33.96
CA ILE A 923 -0.47 28.64 32.78
C ILE A 923 -1.73 29.41 32.35
N PHE A 924 -2.87 28.74 32.38
CA PHE A 924 -4.16 29.34 32.10
C PHE A 924 -4.63 30.13 33.35
N ASN A 925 -5.39 31.21 33.19
CA ASN A 925 -5.72 32.19 34.25
C ASN A 925 -6.59 31.65 35.43
N ALA A 926 -6.63 30.33 35.65
CA ALA A 926 -7.37 29.70 36.74
C ALA A 926 -6.69 29.88 38.12
N ALA A 927 -5.36 30.01 38.18
CA ALA A 927 -4.66 30.25 39.44
C ALA A 927 -4.53 31.74 39.77
N SER A 928 -4.56 32.08 41.06
CA SER A 928 -4.27 33.43 41.53
C SER A 928 -2.77 33.69 41.63
N ASP A 929 -2.43 34.97 41.69
CA ASP A 929 -1.09 35.46 41.98
C ASP A 929 -0.54 34.93 43.32
N ALA A 930 -1.39 34.78 44.34
CA ALA A 930 -1.00 34.23 45.63
C ALA A 930 -0.61 32.74 45.50
N SER A 931 -1.45 31.92 44.85
CA SER A 931 -1.19 30.48 44.66
C SER A 931 0.06 30.23 43.83
N ARG A 932 0.26 30.96 42.72
CA ARG A 932 1.48 30.83 41.92
C ARG A 932 2.73 31.23 42.70
N HIS A 933 2.66 32.29 43.51
CA HIS A 933 3.78 32.72 44.35
C HIS A 933 4.19 31.68 45.40
N HIS A 934 3.22 30.99 46.00
CA HIS A 934 3.48 29.94 46.98
C HIS A 934 4.13 28.71 46.33
N LEU A 935 3.67 28.32 45.14
CA LEU A 935 4.22 27.19 44.40
C LEU A 935 5.66 27.41 43.91
N LEU A 936 6.10 28.66 43.70
CA LEU A 936 7.52 28.96 43.40
C LEU A 936 8.47 28.58 44.54
N SER A 937 7.97 28.42 45.77
CA SER A 937 8.77 28.04 46.95
C SER A 937 8.44 26.63 47.45
N HIS A 938 7.80 25.82 46.62
CA HIS A 938 7.47 24.44 46.96
C HIS A 938 8.75 23.61 47.19
N SER A 939 8.69 22.64 48.11
CA SER A 939 9.83 21.80 48.47
C SER A 939 10.17 20.75 47.41
N ASP A 940 9.19 20.38 46.59
CA ASP A 940 9.35 19.51 45.42
C ASP A 940 9.82 20.34 44.21
N ASP A 941 10.97 19.97 43.64
CA ASP A 941 11.60 20.68 42.53
C ASP A 941 10.80 20.57 41.22
N ALA A 942 10.02 19.50 41.00
CA ALA A 942 9.16 19.34 39.83
C ALA A 942 7.98 20.32 39.90
N VAL A 943 7.37 20.46 41.08
CA VAL A 943 6.30 21.41 41.34
C VAL A 943 6.79 22.86 41.19
N ALA A 944 7.89 23.21 41.86
CA ALA A 944 8.45 24.56 41.82
C ALA A 944 8.93 24.94 40.40
N GLY A 945 9.65 24.04 39.72
CA GLY A 945 10.16 24.26 38.37
C GLY A 945 9.05 24.49 37.35
N ARG A 946 7.95 23.73 37.41
CA ARG A 946 6.79 23.94 36.52
C ARG A 946 5.99 25.18 36.87
N ALA A 947 5.87 25.52 38.16
CA ALA A 947 5.30 26.80 38.57
C ALA A 947 6.10 27.99 37.99
N ALA A 948 7.42 27.86 37.89
CA ALA A 948 8.26 28.86 37.23
C ALA A 948 7.96 28.97 35.72
N LEU A 949 7.73 27.85 35.03
CA LEU A 949 7.32 27.86 33.61
C LEU A 949 5.96 28.51 33.36
N ALA A 950 5.10 28.64 34.38
CA ALA A 950 3.77 29.23 34.20
C ALA A 950 3.80 30.73 33.91
N PHE A 951 4.75 31.46 34.50
CA PHE A 951 4.87 32.91 34.33
C PHE A 951 5.44 33.32 32.97
N ASP A 952 4.93 34.42 32.41
CA ASP A 952 5.59 35.14 31.32
C ASP A 952 6.58 36.15 31.92
N ILE A 953 7.83 36.07 31.46
CA ILE A 953 8.93 36.94 31.91
C ILE A 953 9.27 38.03 30.88
N GLY A 954 8.47 38.20 29.83
CA GLY A 954 8.56 39.31 28.89
C GLY A 954 8.91 38.93 27.44
N TYR A 955 8.92 37.64 27.08
CA TYR A 955 9.18 37.23 25.69
C TYR A 955 7.93 37.28 24.80
N GLY A 956 6.73 37.28 25.39
CA GLY A 956 5.45 37.29 24.69
C GLY A 956 4.82 38.67 24.54
N ARG A 957 5.39 39.60 23.74
CA ARG A 957 4.60 40.77 23.28
C ARG A 957 3.58 40.34 22.24
N GLY A 958 2.46 39.79 22.69
CA GLY A 958 1.26 39.55 21.88
C GLY A 958 0.67 38.14 21.94
N THR A 959 1.23 37.20 22.70
CA THR A 959 0.79 35.79 22.66
C THR A 959 -0.12 35.35 23.81
N ASN A 960 -0.37 36.19 24.84
CA ASN A 960 -1.31 35.88 25.93
C ASN A 960 -1.05 34.51 26.62
N GLN A 961 0.22 34.10 26.74
CA GLN A 961 0.62 32.73 27.17
C GLN A 961 0.88 32.55 28.68
N GLY A 962 0.52 33.53 29.52
CA GLY A 962 0.62 33.42 30.98
C GLY A 962 0.63 34.78 31.69
N PRO A 963 0.56 34.81 33.03
CA PRO A 963 0.63 36.05 33.82
C PRO A 963 2.04 36.63 33.85
N PHE A 964 2.15 37.96 33.90
CA PHE A 964 3.43 38.65 34.03
C PHE A 964 4.08 38.38 35.41
N LEU A 965 5.36 38.05 35.44
CA LEU A 965 6.13 37.87 36.68
C LEU A 965 6.42 39.20 37.39
N PRO A 966 5.90 39.45 38.62
CA PRO A 966 6.23 40.64 39.38
C PRO A 966 7.72 40.68 39.77
N ALA A 967 8.37 41.84 39.66
CA ALA A 967 9.79 42.01 39.95
C ALA A 967 10.20 41.50 41.36
N ARG A 968 9.32 41.66 42.36
CA ARG A 968 9.53 41.18 43.73
C ARG A 968 9.63 39.65 43.87
N TRP A 969 9.14 38.89 42.89
CA TRP A 969 9.16 37.41 42.91
C TRP A 969 10.31 36.83 42.09
N MET A 970 11.03 37.68 41.34
CA MET A 970 12.15 37.28 40.51
C MET A 970 13.17 36.40 41.25
N PRO A 971 13.62 36.70 42.50
CA PRO A 971 14.59 35.84 43.17
C PRO A 971 14.12 34.39 43.37
N ARG A 972 12.85 34.20 43.76
CA ARG A 972 12.26 32.87 43.96
C ARG A 972 12.02 32.15 42.63
N TRP A 973 11.59 32.89 41.61
CA TRP A 973 11.44 32.37 40.26
C TRP A 973 12.77 31.86 39.69
N ARG A 974 13.87 32.62 39.87
CA ARG A 974 15.21 32.21 39.44
C ARG A 974 15.62 30.89 40.09
N GLU A 975 15.42 30.78 41.39
CA GLU A 975 15.76 29.57 42.14
C GLU A 975 14.97 28.36 41.64
N ALA A 976 13.66 28.49 41.48
CA ALA A 976 12.80 27.43 40.97
C ALA A 976 13.14 27.02 39.53
N PHE A 977 13.35 27.98 38.62
CA PHE A 977 13.70 27.71 37.23
C PHE A 977 15.07 27.03 37.09
N LEU A 978 16.06 27.40 37.91
CA LEU A 978 17.38 26.75 37.92
C LEU A 978 17.36 25.32 38.46
N ARG A 979 16.29 24.91 39.16
CA ARG A 979 16.09 23.53 39.65
C ARG A 979 15.26 22.68 38.68
N LEU A 980 14.58 23.30 37.71
CA LEU A 980 13.80 22.61 36.69
C LEU A 980 14.68 21.62 35.90
N ARG A 981 14.22 20.36 35.85
CA ARG A 981 14.84 19.29 35.07
C ARG A 981 13.92 18.88 33.91
N CYS A 982 14.50 18.41 32.81
CA CYS A 982 13.71 18.04 31.63
C CYS A 982 12.89 16.76 31.83
N GLU A 983 13.32 15.87 32.73
CA GLU A 983 12.56 14.69 33.17
C GLU A 983 11.22 15.07 33.82
N TYR A 984 11.10 16.29 34.33
CA TYR A 984 9.85 16.82 34.87
C TYR A 984 8.97 17.47 33.79
N ILE A 985 9.36 17.51 32.51
CA ILE A 985 8.58 18.17 31.45
C ILE A 985 7.85 17.14 30.57
N ASN A 986 6.57 16.94 30.89
CA ASN A 986 5.79 15.80 30.39
C ASN A 986 4.90 16.12 29.18
N ASN A 987 4.80 17.40 28.77
CA ASN A 987 4.00 17.86 27.63
C ASN A 987 4.84 18.73 26.67
N ASP A 988 4.61 18.57 25.37
CA ASP A 988 5.27 19.33 24.29
C ASP A 988 5.07 20.84 24.42
N PHE A 989 3.93 21.30 24.93
CA PHE A 989 3.70 22.73 25.15
C PHE A 989 4.63 23.32 26.22
N GLN A 990 4.82 22.62 27.35
CA GLN A 990 5.78 23.04 28.37
C GLN A 990 7.22 22.99 27.86
N ARG A 991 7.57 21.98 27.03
CA ARG A 991 8.89 21.91 26.38
C ARG A 991 9.14 23.11 25.48
N TYR A 992 8.14 23.49 24.70
CA TYR A 992 8.19 24.71 23.89
C TYR A 992 8.41 25.95 24.76
N ARG A 993 7.64 26.14 25.84
CA ARG A 993 7.81 27.29 26.74
C ARG A 993 9.17 27.33 27.43
N ALA A 994 9.67 26.19 27.89
CA ALA A 994 11.01 26.09 28.46
C ALA A 994 12.09 26.52 27.43
N ALA A 995 11.97 26.08 26.17
CA ALA A 995 12.88 26.48 25.09
C ALA A 995 12.82 27.99 24.81
N GLU A 996 11.64 28.58 24.70
CA GLU A 996 11.47 30.03 24.46
C GLU A 996 11.96 30.87 25.65
N THR A 997 11.72 30.38 26.88
CA THR A 997 12.21 31.03 28.10
C THR A 997 13.74 31.05 28.13
N LEU A 998 14.39 29.94 27.77
CA LEU A 998 15.85 29.87 27.60
C LEU A 998 16.34 30.80 26.49
N GLY A 999 15.59 30.93 25.39
CA GLY A 999 15.88 31.90 24.31
C GLY A 999 15.87 33.34 24.80
N TYR A 1000 14.83 33.72 25.54
CA TYR A 1000 14.73 35.07 26.12
C TYR A 1000 15.81 35.34 27.16
N LEU A 1001 16.07 34.38 28.05
CA LEU A 1001 17.14 34.50 29.04
C LEU A 1001 18.51 34.63 28.36
N ALA A 1002 18.76 33.91 27.26
CA ALA A 1002 20.02 34.03 26.55
C ALA A 1002 20.29 35.46 26.03
N GLU A 1003 19.24 36.23 25.69
CA GLU A 1003 19.36 37.63 25.25
C GLU A 1003 19.35 38.65 26.39
N GLN A 1004 18.48 38.46 27.39
CA GLN A 1004 18.20 39.48 28.42
C GLN A 1004 18.88 39.22 29.76
N ASP A 1005 19.21 37.96 30.08
CA ASP A 1005 19.94 37.55 31.28
C ASP A 1005 20.87 36.35 31.00
N PRO A 1006 21.99 36.60 30.29
CA PRO A 1006 22.86 35.53 29.82
C PRO A 1006 23.50 34.72 30.96
N ASP A 1007 23.70 35.33 32.14
CA ASP A 1007 24.24 34.68 33.32
C ASP A 1007 23.31 33.57 33.82
N MET A 1008 22.00 33.81 33.80
CA MET A 1008 21.02 32.81 34.22
C MET A 1008 20.91 31.65 33.21
N ALA A 1009 20.91 31.97 31.92
CA ALA A 1009 20.91 30.95 30.87
C ALA A 1009 22.17 30.07 30.96
N GLU A 1010 23.35 30.66 31.13
CA GLU A 1010 24.60 29.92 31.36
C GLU A 1010 24.52 29.01 32.59
N GLN A 1011 24.02 29.52 33.72
CA GLN A 1011 23.88 28.73 34.95
C GLN A 1011 22.95 27.53 34.77
N TRP A 1012 21.84 27.72 34.03
CA TRP A 1012 20.92 26.63 33.73
C TRP A 1012 21.61 25.53 32.91
N PHE A 1013 22.24 25.89 31.79
CA PHE A 1013 22.97 24.93 30.94
C PHE A 1013 24.13 24.26 31.67
N THR A 1014 24.84 25.00 32.53
CA THR A 1014 25.93 24.48 33.36
C THR A 1014 25.45 23.35 34.27
N ARG A 1015 24.31 23.52 34.96
CA ARG A 1015 23.74 22.47 35.82
C ARG A 1015 23.32 21.23 35.02
N ARG A 1016 22.84 21.39 33.78
CA ARG A 1016 22.49 20.25 32.92
C ARG A 1016 23.72 19.47 32.46
N ILE A 1017 24.81 20.17 32.18
CA ILE A 1017 26.10 19.54 31.88
C ILE A 1017 26.57 18.70 33.07
N GLU A 1018 26.48 19.24 34.28
CA GLU A 1018 26.84 18.54 35.51
C GLU A 1018 25.93 17.31 35.75
N ASP A 1019 24.62 17.45 35.62
CA ASP A 1019 23.67 16.32 35.73
C ASP A 1019 23.95 15.21 34.68
N SER A 1020 24.35 15.57 33.45
CA SER A 1020 24.68 14.60 32.39
C SER A 1020 25.91 13.75 32.64
N SER A 1021 26.81 14.22 33.50
CA SER A 1021 27.96 13.43 33.92
C SER A 1021 27.58 12.30 34.89
N ALA A 1022 26.41 12.41 35.55
CA ALA A 1022 25.94 11.47 36.56
C ALA A 1022 24.98 10.39 36.00
N ASP A 1023 24.17 10.71 35.00
CA ASP A 1023 23.28 9.76 34.32
C ASP A 1023 23.41 9.86 32.80
N ARG A 1024 23.79 8.75 32.15
CA ARG A 1024 24.04 8.66 30.71
C ARG A 1024 22.77 8.64 29.85
N TYR A 1025 21.58 8.49 30.44
CA TYR A 1025 20.31 8.36 29.70
C TYR A 1025 19.30 9.48 29.96
N ALA A 1026 19.60 10.43 30.85
CA ALA A 1026 18.68 11.51 31.17
C ALA A 1026 18.44 12.43 29.96
N GLN A 1027 17.23 12.97 29.83
CA GLN A 1027 16.96 14.04 28.87
C GLN A 1027 17.53 15.34 29.44
N PHE A 1028 18.46 15.97 28.72
CA PHE A 1028 19.23 17.09 29.27
C PHE A 1028 18.70 18.47 28.86
N GLU A 1029 17.91 18.56 27.80
CA GLU A 1029 17.32 19.81 27.33
C GLU A 1029 15.95 19.64 26.68
N PRO A 1030 15.10 20.69 26.68
CA PRO A 1030 13.91 20.73 25.84
C PRO A 1030 14.29 20.64 24.35
N ARG A 1031 13.60 19.79 23.58
CA ARG A 1031 13.92 19.59 22.16
C ARG A 1031 14.00 20.91 21.40
N GLY A 1032 15.15 21.20 20.79
CA GLY A 1032 15.37 22.38 19.95
C GLY A 1032 15.91 23.61 20.68
N SER A 1033 16.09 23.58 22.02
CA SER A 1033 16.61 24.71 22.79
C SER A 1033 18.08 25.04 22.48
N GLN A 1034 18.87 24.07 22.01
CA GLN A 1034 20.28 24.24 21.71
C GLN A 1034 20.56 25.39 20.73
N ARG A 1035 19.61 25.73 19.84
CA ARG A 1035 19.74 26.86 18.90
C ARG A 1035 19.92 28.21 19.61
N HIS A 1036 19.34 28.35 20.81
CA HIS A 1036 19.39 29.57 21.60
C HIS A 1036 20.76 29.82 22.24
N LEU A 1037 21.63 28.80 22.30
CA LEU A 1037 23.02 28.98 22.73
C LEU A 1037 23.77 29.99 21.84
N ARG A 1038 23.37 30.16 20.58
CA ARG A 1038 23.93 31.17 19.66
C ARG A 1038 23.63 32.62 20.10
N LEU A 1039 22.55 32.83 20.85
CA LEU A 1039 22.13 34.16 21.31
C LEU A 1039 22.99 34.67 22.48
N LEU A 1040 23.70 33.77 23.18
CA LEU A 1040 24.56 34.13 24.29
C LEU A 1040 25.75 34.99 23.84
N PRO A 1041 26.19 35.96 24.68
CA PRO A 1041 27.42 36.69 24.46
C PRO A 1041 28.63 35.76 24.33
N GLN A 1042 29.64 36.20 23.58
CA GLN A 1042 30.83 35.40 23.27
C GLN A 1042 31.53 34.86 24.54
N THR A 1043 31.62 35.66 25.61
CA THR A 1043 32.26 35.27 26.87
C THR A 1043 31.54 34.14 27.61
N HIS A 1044 30.21 34.10 27.57
CA HIS A 1044 29.38 33.03 28.13
C HIS A 1044 29.49 31.75 27.28
N ARG A 1045 29.43 31.89 25.95
CA ARG A 1045 29.66 30.76 25.03
C ARG A 1045 31.03 30.15 25.21
N GLU A 1046 32.06 30.97 25.44
CA GLU A 1046 33.42 30.50 25.71
C GLU A 1046 33.49 29.64 26.99
N ARG A 1047 32.90 30.09 28.09
CA ARG A 1047 32.89 29.33 29.35
C ARG A 1047 32.13 28.00 29.22
N LEU A 1048 30.97 28.00 28.57
CA LEU A 1048 30.20 26.78 28.31
C LEU A 1048 30.97 25.83 27.39
N ALA A 1049 31.56 26.33 26.30
CA ALA A 1049 32.32 25.49 25.37
C ALA A 1049 33.53 24.82 26.03
N ARG A 1050 34.25 25.53 26.93
CA ARG A 1050 35.35 24.96 27.71
C ARG A 1050 34.88 23.85 28.65
N ARG A 1051 33.73 24.02 29.32
CA ARG A 1051 33.11 22.96 30.14
C ARG A 1051 32.64 21.77 29.31
N CYS A 1052 32.20 22.01 28.07
CA CYS A 1052 31.75 20.96 27.17
C CYS A 1052 32.90 20.13 26.58
N GLY A 1053 34.09 20.72 26.39
CA GLY A 1053 35.25 20.08 25.77
C GLY A 1053 35.71 18.79 26.48
N ASP A 1054 35.47 18.69 27.79
CA ASP A 1054 35.86 17.55 28.62
C ASP A 1054 34.87 16.37 28.62
N SER A 1055 33.64 16.56 28.10
CA SER A 1055 32.62 15.52 28.11
C SER A 1055 32.40 14.91 26.73
N ARG A 1056 32.64 13.60 26.63
CA ARG A 1056 32.49 12.81 25.39
C ARG A 1056 31.03 12.70 24.89
N TRP A 1057 30.05 13.14 25.70
CA TRP A 1057 28.63 12.82 25.54
C TRP A 1057 27.71 14.04 25.41
N ILE A 1058 28.20 15.25 25.71
CA ILE A 1058 27.42 16.47 25.47
C ILE A 1058 27.17 16.55 23.97
N SER A 1059 25.90 16.73 23.62
CA SER A 1059 25.43 16.52 22.24
C SER A 1059 26.33 17.25 21.24
N ARG A 1060 26.69 16.56 20.16
CA ARG A 1060 27.38 17.17 19.01
C ARG A 1060 26.70 18.47 18.55
N GLY A 1061 25.39 18.62 18.82
CA GLY A 1061 24.61 19.81 18.52
C GLY A 1061 24.87 21.02 19.42
N TRP A 1062 25.31 20.90 20.68
CA TRP A 1062 25.58 22.08 21.53
C TRP A 1062 26.83 22.81 21.06
N LEU A 1063 27.89 22.07 20.75
CA LEU A 1063 29.13 22.64 20.22
C LEU A 1063 28.88 23.39 18.91
N THR A 1064 27.99 22.90 18.04
CA THR A 1064 27.56 23.62 16.83
C THR A 1064 27.08 25.04 17.15
N TYR A 1065 26.16 25.21 18.10
CA TYR A 1065 25.60 26.54 18.39
C TYR A 1065 26.49 27.42 19.26
N LEU A 1066 27.40 26.82 20.05
CA LEU A 1066 28.37 27.56 20.86
C LEU A 1066 29.53 28.11 20.02
N THR A 1067 30.04 27.32 19.06
CA THR A 1067 31.31 27.62 18.38
C THR A 1067 31.19 27.80 16.86
N ALA A 1068 30.29 27.10 16.16
CA ALA A 1068 30.36 27.03 14.70
C ALA A 1068 30.07 28.35 13.99
N TYR A 1069 29.31 29.25 14.61
CA TYR A 1069 28.93 30.55 14.04
C TYR A 1069 29.85 31.71 14.48
N ASP A 1070 30.95 31.44 15.18
CA ASP A 1070 31.88 32.46 15.67
C ASP A 1070 33.34 32.04 15.44
N ARG A 1071 33.87 32.48 14.30
CA ARG A 1071 35.23 32.14 13.84
C ARG A 1071 36.31 32.54 14.84
N GLU A 1072 36.18 33.70 15.48
CA GLU A 1072 37.18 34.18 16.43
C GLU A 1072 37.20 33.33 17.69
N LEU A 1073 36.01 33.03 18.24
CA LEU A 1073 35.87 32.16 19.40
C LEU A 1073 36.37 30.73 19.11
N ALA A 1074 35.98 30.15 17.98
CA ALA A 1074 36.43 28.82 17.58
C ALA A 1074 37.97 28.76 17.42
N THR A 1075 38.57 29.80 16.82
CA THR A 1075 40.03 29.90 16.67
C THR A 1075 40.74 30.00 18.02
N ARG A 1076 40.19 30.79 18.96
CA ARG A 1076 40.73 30.96 20.30
C ARG A 1076 40.64 29.68 21.12
N LEU A 1077 39.47 29.06 21.19
CA LEU A 1077 39.26 27.79 21.90
C LEU A 1077 40.14 26.65 21.37
N LEU A 1078 40.37 26.61 20.05
CA LEU A 1078 41.27 25.66 19.42
C LEU A 1078 42.76 25.97 19.65
N SER A 1079 43.12 27.24 19.85
CA SER A 1079 44.51 27.64 20.13
C SER A 1079 44.89 27.42 21.59
N ASP A 1080 43.89 27.46 22.49
CA ASP A 1080 44.03 27.21 23.92
C ASP A 1080 43.85 25.72 24.30
N ASP A 1081 43.81 24.81 23.32
CA ASP A 1081 43.55 23.36 23.47
C ASP A 1081 42.26 23.02 24.24
N ALA A 1082 41.29 23.93 24.31
CA ALA A 1082 40.02 23.72 25.00
C ALA A 1082 39.01 22.89 24.19
N ILE A 1083 39.15 22.88 22.86
CA ILE A 1083 38.41 22.00 21.95
C ILE A 1083 39.39 21.44 20.91
N SER A 1084 39.16 20.22 20.43
CA SER A 1084 39.98 19.60 19.39
C SER A 1084 39.48 19.92 17.98
N THR A 1085 40.34 19.74 16.96
CA THR A 1085 39.93 19.81 15.55
C THR A 1085 38.77 18.85 15.25
N LYS A 1086 38.72 17.68 15.91
CA LYS A 1086 37.61 16.73 15.78
C LYS A 1086 36.29 17.30 16.29
N ASN A 1087 36.30 18.06 17.39
CA ASN A 1087 35.10 18.71 17.91
C ASN A 1087 34.53 19.73 16.91
N LEU A 1088 35.39 20.48 16.20
CA LEU A 1088 34.96 21.43 15.16
C LEU A 1088 34.42 20.74 13.91
N ILE A 1089 35.00 19.60 13.51
CA ILE A 1089 34.45 18.77 12.44
C ILE A 1089 33.07 18.24 12.84
N ASP A 1090 32.95 17.64 14.02
CA ASP A 1090 31.68 17.10 14.52
C ASP A 1090 30.60 18.20 14.64
N ALA A 1091 30.99 19.42 15.01
CA ALA A 1091 30.09 20.57 15.09
C ALA A 1091 29.56 21.03 13.71
N LEU A 1092 30.24 20.68 12.62
CA LEU A 1092 29.86 21.04 11.26
C LEU A 1092 28.91 20.02 10.59
N ALA A 1093 28.67 18.87 11.24
CA ALA A 1093 27.85 17.79 10.69
C ALA A 1093 26.43 18.27 10.32
N GLY A 1094 26.07 18.15 9.04
CA GLY A 1094 24.76 18.56 8.51
C GLY A 1094 24.49 20.07 8.53
N CYS A 1095 25.51 20.91 8.73
CA CYS A 1095 25.34 22.36 8.62
C CYS A 1095 25.40 22.79 7.16
N GLN A 1096 24.30 23.35 6.64
CA GLN A 1096 24.18 23.89 5.28
C GLN A 1096 23.92 25.40 5.32
N ASP A 1097 24.70 26.11 6.15
CA ASP A 1097 24.53 27.52 6.46
C ASP A 1097 25.87 28.20 6.81
N GLU A 1098 25.81 29.39 7.40
CA GLU A 1098 26.94 30.25 7.79
C GLU A 1098 28.00 29.55 8.66
N ALA A 1099 27.66 28.44 9.34
CA ALA A 1099 28.64 27.66 10.11
C ALA A 1099 29.79 27.13 9.25
N VAL A 1100 29.49 26.77 7.98
CA VAL A 1100 30.50 26.32 7.01
C VAL A 1100 31.46 27.45 6.66
N GLU A 1101 30.95 28.66 6.49
CA GLU A 1101 31.73 29.86 6.19
C GLU A 1101 32.69 30.24 7.32
N SER A 1102 32.25 30.02 8.56
CA SER A 1102 33.01 30.32 9.78
C SER A 1102 34.11 29.28 10.07
N LEU A 1103 33.77 27.98 10.06
CA LEU A 1103 34.70 26.91 10.44
C LEU A 1103 35.55 26.39 9.27
N GLY A 1104 35.03 26.43 8.04
CA GLY A 1104 35.71 25.91 6.85
C GLY A 1104 37.16 26.42 6.69
N PRO A 1105 37.44 27.72 6.82
CA PRO A 1105 38.81 28.25 6.69
C PRO A 1105 39.73 27.77 7.82
N ILE A 1106 39.21 27.58 9.04
CA ILE A 1106 39.98 27.10 10.19
C ILE A 1106 40.39 25.64 9.96
N LEU A 1107 39.44 24.81 9.51
CA LEU A 1107 39.68 23.39 9.24
C LEU A 1107 40.69 23.19 8.10
N LEU A 1108 40.59 23.96 7.02
CA LEU A 1108 41.56 23.94 5.92
C LEU A 1108 42.96 24.34 6.40
N ALA A 1109 43.08 25.42 7.19
CA ALA A 1109 44.37 25.87 7.72
C ALA A 1109 45.04 24.86 8.67
N ARG A 1110 44.28 23.92 9.23
CA ARG A 1110 44.75 22.84 10.10
C ARG A 1110 44.97 21.50 9.37
N GLY A 1111 44.90 21.51 8.04
CA GLY A 1111 45.23 20.35 7.21
C GLY A 1111 44.12 19.31 7.06
N ILE A 1112 42.87 19.66 7.39
CA ILE A 1112 41.73 18.80 7.05
C ILE A 1112 41.44 18.96 5.56
N THR A 1113 41.23 17.83 4.88
CA THR A 1113 41.02 17.83 3.43
C THR A 1113 39.67 18.47 3.08
N PRO A 1114 39.57 19.17 1.93
CA PRO A 1114 38.29 19.70 1.45
C PRO A 1114 37.21 18.62 1.30
N GLU A 1115 37.60 17.40 0.93
CA GLU A 1115 36.73 16.23 0.78
C GLU A 1115 36.11 15.78 2.11
N ASP A 1116 36.91 15.69 3.17
CA ASP A 1116 36.42 15.30 4.51
C ASP A 1116 35.41 16.32 5.05
N ILE A 1117 35.68 17.61 4.83
CA ILE A 1117 34.78 18.69 5.27
C ILE A 1117 33.45 18.63 4.49
N ALA A 1118 33.52 18.44 3.16
CA ALA A 1118 32.34 18.33 2.32
C ALA A 1118 31.47 17.10 2.66
N GLN A 1119 32.10 15.97 3.01
CA GLN A 1119 31.39 14.76 3.45
C GLN A 1119 30.60 14.97 4.75
N VAL A 1120 31.19 15.70 5.70
CA VAL A 1120 30.56 15.99 7.00
C VAL A 1120 29.38 16.97 6.85
N ILE A 1121 29.51 17.97 5.97
CA ILE A 1121 28.41 18.88 5.60
C ILE A 1121 27.22 18.12 5.01
N ALA A 1122 27.49 17.10 4.18
CA ALA A 1122 26.47 16.27 3.53
C ALA A 1122 25.85 15.20 4.45
N SER A 1123 26.33 15.05 5.69
CA SER A 1123 25.78 14.11 6.66
C SER A 1123 24.46 14.63 7.27
N PRO A 1124 23.55 13.76 7.74
CA PRO A 1124 22.31 14.21 8.38
C PRO A 1124 22.59 15.04 9.65
N ARG A 1125 21.78 16.08 9.88
CA ARG A 1125 21.82 16.82 11.15
C ARG A 1125 21.48 15.87 12.29
N THR A 1126 22.27 15.93 13.36
CA THR A 1126 22.04 15.18 14.59
C THR A 1126 20.62 15.42 15.12
N GLY A 1127 19.82 14.35 15.22
CA GLY A 1127 18.43 14.40 15.70
C GLY A 1127 17.34 14.25 14.62
N THR A 1128 17.72 14.11 13.34
CA THR A 1128 16.78 13.72 12.27
C THR A 1128 16.89 12.22 11.97
N PHE A 1129 15.79 11.47 12.13
CA PHE A 1129 15.73 10.01 11.97
C PHE A 1129 15.29 9.54 10.57
N LEU A 1130 14.94 10.46 9.68
CA LEU A 1130 14.68 10.14 8.28
C LEU A 1130 15.77 10.72 7.41
N VAL A 1131 16.43 9.87 6.63
CA VAL A 1131 17.21 10.30 5.49
C VAL A 1131 16.68 9.59 4.25
N ASP A 1132 16.13 10.37 3.33
CA ASP A 1132 15.98 9.94 1.96
C ASP A 1132 17.28 10.27 1.22
N HIS A 1133 18.00 9.24 0.77
CA HIS A 1133 19.21 9.35 -0.03
C HIS A 1133 18.91 9.37 -1.55
N GLY A 1134 17.70 9.77 -1.95
CA GLY A 1134 17.32 9.91 -3.35
C GLY A 1134 18.02 11.06 -4.09
N ALA A 1135 17.87 11.07 -5.41
CA ALA A 1135 18.44 12.05 -6.32
C ALA A 1135 18.04 13.49 -6.00
N ALA A 1136 16.88 13.71 -5.37
CA ALA A 1136 16.43 15.03 -4.92
C ALA A 1136 17.36 15.62 -3.84
N THR A 1137 17.78 14.82 -2.87
CA THR A 1137 18.70 15.22 -1.79
C THR A 1137 20.07 15.60 -2.36
N HIS A 1138 20.58 14.81 -3.31
CA HIS A 1138 21.86 15.12 -3.96
C HIS A 1138 21.80 16.37 -4.84
N ARG A 1139 20.67 16.61 -5.54
CA ARG A 1139 20.45 17.86 -6.30
C ARG A 1139 20.47 19.09 -5.37
N HIS A 1140 19.77 19.03 -4.25
CA HIS A 1140 19.78 20.10 -3.23
C HIS A 1140 21.19 20.39 -2.70
N LEU A 1141 21.99 19.34 -2.42
CA LEU A 1141 23.37 19.51 -1.97
C LEU A 1141 24.30 20.09 -3.05
N ILE A 1142 24.10 19.72 -4.33
CA ILE A 1142 24.84 20.32 -5.46
C ILE A 1142 24.53 21.81 -5.57
N GLU A 1143 23.27 22.20 -5.42
CA GLU A 1143 22.87 23.60 -5.41
C GLU A 1143 23.52 24.34 -4.24
N PHE A 1144 23.50 23.78 -3.02
CA PHE A 1144 24.16 24.36 -1.86
C PHE A 1144 25.66 24.62 -2.12
N PHE A 1145 26.41 23.62 -2.60
CA PHE A 1145 27.84 23.78 -2.88
C PHE A 1145 28.11 24.76 -4.04
N ALA A 1146 27.25 24.83 -5.05
CA ALA A 1146 27.37 25.83 -6.11
C ALA A 1146 27.21 27.26 -5.55
N HIS A 1147 26.21 27.49 -4.70
CA HIS A 1147 26.04 28.78 -4.04
C HIS A 1147 27.20 29.10 -3.09
N LEU A 1148 27.75 28.11 -2.38
CA LEU A 1148 28.91 28.29 -1.50
C LEU A 1148 30.14 28.74 -2.29
N GLN A 1149 30.38 28.15 -3.48
CA GLN A 1149 31.48 28.53 -4.37
C GLN A 1149 31.38 29.99 -4.81
N GLU A 1150 30.19 30.45 -5.16
CA GLU A 1150 29.94 31.83 -5.62
C GLU A 1150 30.02 32.85 -4.49
N ARG A 1151 29.54 32.49 -3.29
CA ARG A 1151 29.45 33.40 -2.15
C ARG A 1151 30.77 33.58 -1.40
N VAL A 1152 31.57 32.53 -1.23
CA VAL A 1152 32.77 32.56 -0.37
C VAL A 1152 33.99 31.95 -1.08
N PRO A 1153 34.80 32.76 -1.79
CA PRO A 1153 35.97 32.28 -2.54
C PRO A 1153 37.00 31.50 -1.70
N ALA A 1154 37.10 31.79 -0.41
CA ALA A 1154 38.01 31.08 0.51
C ALA A 1154 37.64 29.59 0.72
N LEU A 1155 36.43 29.17 0.34
CA LEU A 1155 35.94 27.80 0.45
C LEU A 1155 35.77 27.11 -0.90
N GLU A 1156 36.32 27.69 -1.97
CA GLU A 1156 36.22 27.16 -3.33
C GLU A 1156 36.66 25.69 -3.41
N SER A 1157 37.73 25.31 -2.71
CA SER A 1157 38.21 23.91 -2.68
C SER A 1157 37.19 22.94 -2.07
N ILE A 1158 36.48 23.35 -1.00
CA ILE A 1158 35.43 22.54 -0.35
C ILE A 1158 34.20 22.46 -1.26
N ALA A 1159 33.82 23.59 -1.86
CA ALA A 1159 32.67 23.65 -2.74
C ALA A 1159 32.85 22.78 -4.00
N ILE A 1160 34.04 22.80 -4.61
CA ILE A 1160 34.39 21.93 -5.73
C ILE A 1160 34.38 20.46 -5.30
N ALA A 1161 35.03 20.12 -4.19
CA ALA A 1161 35.08 18.75 -3.67
C ALA A 1161 33.68 18.21 -3.36
N GLY A 1162 32.84 19.01 -2.69
CA GLY A 1162 31.45 18.68 -2.39
C GLY A 1162 30.60 18.52 -3.64
N LYS A 1163 30.67 19.45 -4.59
CA LYS A 1163 29.96 19.33 -5.88
C LYS A 1163 30.36 18.06 -6.64
N GLN A 1164 31.65 17.76 -6.75
CA GLN A 1164 32.13 16.54 -7.41
C GLN A 1164 31.70 15.27 -6.69
N GLN A 1165 31.73 15.25 -5.35
CA GLN A 1165 31.24 14.13 -4.56
C GLN A 1165 29.74 13.91 -4.75
N GLN A 1166 28.95 14.98 -4.67
CA GLN A 1166 27.49 14.89 -4.81
C GLN A 1166 27.05 14.62 -6.25
N GLN A 1167 27.79 15.05 -7.27
CA GLN A 1167 27.55 14.67 -8.67
C GLN A 1167 27.80 13.17 -8.91
N ARG A 1168 28.85 12.60 -8.29
CA ARG A 1168 29.09 11.15 -8.34
C ARG A 1168 27.99 10.37 -7.63
N LEU A 1169 27.56 10.85 -6.46
CA LEU A 1169 26.47 10.21 -5.71
C LEU A 1169 25.11 10.39 -6.40
N LEU A 1170 24.85 11.54 -7.03
CA LEU A 1170 23.67 11.77 -7.86
C LEU A 1170 23.62 10.80 -9.03
N ALA A 1171 24.73 10.63 -9.78
CA ALA A 1171 24.78 9.67 -10.87
C ALA A 1171 24.56 8.23 -10.39
N ALA A 1172 25.09 7.87 -9.22
CA ALA A 1172 24.84 6.57 -8.61
C ALA A 1172 23.39 6.40 -8.13
N ALA A 1173 22.80 7.45 -7.57
CA ALA A 1173 21.41 7.47 -7.10
C ALA A 1173 20.43 7.45 -8.27
N GLU A 1174 20.67 8.21 -9.35
CA GLU A 1174 19.86 8.19 -10.57
C GLU A 1174 19.96 6.84 -11.27
N ALA A 1175 21.15 6.21 -11.30
CA ALA A 1175 21.31 4.86 -11.80
C ALA A 1175 20.57 3.82 -10.93
N ALA A 1176 20.61 3.99 -9.60
CA ALA A 1176 19.87 3.13 -8.67
C ALA A 1176 18.36 3.33 -8.79
N GLU A 1177 17.86 4.56 -8.88
CA GLU A 1177 16.43 4.90 -9.07
C GLU A 1177 15.92 4.44 -10.44
N GLU A 1178 16.76 4.49 -11.48
CA GLU A 1178 16.46 3.91 -12.79
C GLU A 1178 16.33 2.38 -12.71
N GLU A 1179 17.22 1.72 -11.98
CA GLU A 1179 17.16 0.28 -11.75
C GLU A 1179 15.98 -0.12 -10.86
N GLU A 1180 15.68 0.66 -9.82
CA GLU A 1180 14.48 0.51 -8.99
C GLU A 1180 13.21 0.71 -9.81
N ARG A 1181 13.16 1.65 -10.77
CA ARG A 1181 12.04 1.82 -11.71
C ARG A 1181 11.90 0.65 -12.68
N ARG A 1182 13.00 0.00 -13.06
CA ARG A 1182 12.97 -1.21 -13.89
C ARG A 1182 12.44 -2.42 -13.12
N HIS A 1183 12.82 -2.56 -11.85
CA HIS A 1183 12.37 -3.66 -10.98
C HIS A 1183 11.07 -3.37 -10.21
N GLY A 1184 10.56 -2.14 -10.26
CA GLY A 1184 9.34 -1.73 -9.55
C GLY A 1184 9.52 -1.65 -8.03
N TRP A 1185 10.72 -1.37 -7.53
CA TRP A 1185 10.97 -1.26 -6.08
C TRP A 1185 10.65 0.12 -5.51
N ARG A 1186 10.43 1.13 -6.38
CA ARG A 1186 9.92 2.47 -6.04
C ARG A 1186 9.01 3.03 -7.12
#